data_AF-A0A559NB45-F1
#
_entry.id   AF-A0A559NB45-F1
#
_cell.length_a   1.000
_cell.length_b   1.000
_cell.length_c   1.000
_cell.angle_alpha   90.00
_cell.angle_beta   90.00
_cell.angle_gamma   90.00
#
_symmetry.space_group_name_H-M   'P 1'
#
loop_
_entity.id
_entity.type
_entity.pdbx_description
1 polymer ?
#
loop_
_entity_poly.entity_id
_entity_poly.type
_entity_poly.pdbx_seq_one_letter_code
_entity_poly.pdbx_strand_id
1 'polypeptide(L)'
;MIKKSILLLCFIFCVSCKSAQHKFPSYKNIVNTFFTDYDLPNGQDASDIRFIKKKEGYYIQEYNYDTEGYKEPELFWDAPTNKYQVLSFPKGKVLNTEYANYHLTYFYKERFNVLPYYGYVGWTKDVIAFLDQKKDLTDLEYYALGRAYSASASHLLNNSYEFGNPKNQFNFLESGKNQFTKEQLKKYMYYVEKSIESFTILCQKNPDYPTVVGNICNKLDNEYVTAYLNLSIYQNQAEALAFLPEDLYTDFVMDYAKNYLNSLEPNAILFTTGDNDTFPFMYAQAKLKHRQDVAIVNTSLLNQNSYVNHLRDDMVLASPPIKFAIKPDAYAKENLSYIVLGSNKNDDKYLDLKSTLQLINEKDSSVVYKAAKENAKLSTNKIAIANNQDTLKLTYKTNYIVKGELLALDIIASNIKTRPVYCKFNELPVVSNYLEKSGFAYKITANPKNKIENDKYVAGIDTDKTYAVLVDNFQYHKNTKNSSKTELSVLISYASSYETLINHYKKVGDIKKCKEVLDAFTNFYPKDLYADISFMISSMAKNAYAIKDFKNGDLMVENLIENLERIKRNIKESTTSARTATLKKLIFGDEVNDKLSENELEFYSYIITDISNIEEVNTNLTSRLHTLKNYLEEQLSQF
;
A
#
# COMPACT_ATOMS: atom_id res chain seq x y z
N MET A 1 -59.05 16.74 -57.27
CA MET A 1 -60.25 16.09 -56.71
C MET A 1 -59.79 15.24 -55.53
N ILE A 2 -59.89 15.75 -54.29
CA ILE A 2 -60.90 15.39 -53.26
C ILE A 2 -60.59 13.98 -52.69
N LYS A 3 -60.36 13.71 -51.39
CA LYS A 3 -60.36 14.46 -50.12
C LYS A 3 -59.77 13.56 -49.00
N LYS A 4 -59.03 14.17 -48.07
CA LYS A 4 -59.06 14.09 -46.58
C LYS A 4 -59.19 12.74 -45.81
N SER A 5 -58.34 12.68 -44.77
CA SER A 5 -58.47 12.05 -43.43
C SER A 5 -58.23 10.54 -43.37
N ILE A 6 -57.21 10.05 -42.66
CA ILE A 6 -57.26 9.81 -41.19
C ILE A 6 -55.92 10.14 -40.50
N LEU A 7 -56.06 10.85 -39.39
CA LEU A 7 -55.08 11.18 -38.35
C LEU A 7 -54.83 9.96 -37.44
N LEU A 8 -53.73 9.99 -36.67
CA LEU A 8 -53.52 9.28 -35.39
C LEU A 8 -52.88 7.88 -35.42
N LEU A 9 -51.54 7.84 -35.33
CA LEU A 9 -50.77 7.05 -34.33
C LEU A 9 -49.27 7.37 -34.45
N CYS A 10 -48.91 8.64 -34.25
CA CYS A 10 -47.60 9.01 -33.73
C CYS A 10 -47.73 9.10 -32.21
N PHE A 11 -47.65 7.97 -31.53
CA PHE A 11 -47.51 7.91 -30.08
C PHE A 11 -46.52 6.80 -29.72
N ILE A 12 -45.38 7.22 -29.20
CA ILE A 12 -44.55 6.51 -28.22
C ILE A 12 -43.92 5.19 -28.70
N PHE A 13 -42.71 5.30 -29.24
CA PHE A 13 -41.60 4.49 -28.75
C PHE A 13 -40.61 5.40 -28.02
N CYS A 14 -41.10 6.12 -27.00
CA CYS A 14 -40.28 6.25 -25.80
C CYS A 14 -40.23 4.84 -25.23
N VAL A 15 -39.25 4.04 -25.65
CA VAL A 15 -38.82 2.91 -24.83
C VAL A 15 -38.41 3.57 -23.53
N SER A 16 -39.29 3.44 -22.55
CA SER A 16 -38.99 3.74 -21.18
C SER A 16 -37.67 3.06 -20.86
N CYS A 17 -36.60 3.84 -20.74
CA CYS A 17 -35.46 3.49 -19.90
C CYS A 17 -35.98 3.44 -18.46
N LYS A 18 -36.84 2.45 -18.17
CA LYS A 18 -36.92 1.88 -16.84
C LYS A 18 -35.54 1.27 -16.67
N SER A 19 -34.73 1.91 -15.86
CA SER A 19 -33.51 1.35 -15.30
C SER A 19 -33.88 0.04 -14.60
N ALA A 20 -33.91 -1.05 -15.37
CA ALA A 20 -33.67 -2.37 -14.81
C ALA A 20 -32.25 -2.25 -14.26
N GLN A 21 -32.15 -2.02 -12.95
CA GLN A 21 -30.89 -2.05 -12.25
C GLN A 21 -30.47 -3.53 -12.26
N HIS A 22 -29.87 -3.97 -13.37
CA HIS A 22 -29.43 -5.34 -13.57
C HIS A 22 -28.51 -5.67 -12.39
N LYS A 23 -28.92 -6.58 -11.52
CA LYS A 23 -28.06 -7.07 -10.45
C LYS A 23 -27.06 -8.01 -11.10
N PHE A 24 -25.92 -7.47 -11.54
CA PHE A 24 -24.79 -8.27 -11.98
C PHE A 24 -24.44 -9.28 -10.87
N PRO A 25 -24.15 -10.54 -11.20
CA PRO A 25 -23.57 -11.48 -10.24
C PRO A 25 -22.28 -10.89 -9.66
N SER A 26 -21.94 -11.28 -8.43
CA SER A 26 -20.67 -10.87 -7.84
C SER A 26 -19.52 -11.35 -8.73
N TYR A 27 -18.43 -10.59 -8.76
CA TYR A 27 -17.27 -10.97 -9.56
C TYR A 27 -16.71 -12.34 -9.14
N LYS A 28 -16.75 -12.65 -7.83
CA LYS A 28 -16.40 -13.98 -7.29
C LYS A 28 -17.23 -15.09 -7.93
N ASN A 29 -18.53 -14.89 -8.08
CA ASN A 29 -19.40 -15.89 -8.71
C ASN A 29 -19.06 -16.07 -10.18
N ILE A 30 -18.84 -14.98 -10.93
CA ILE A 30 -18.45 -15.05 -12.34
C ILE A 30 -17.16 -15.84 -12.53
N VAL A 31 -16.11 -15.51 -11.75
CA VAL A 31 -14.81 -16.18 -11.84
C VAL A 31 -14.92 -17.65 -11.47
N ASN A 32 -15.58 -17.96 -10.34
CA ASN A 32 -15.73 -19.34 -9.90
C ASN A 32 -16.57 -20.16 -10.87
N THR A 33 -17.65 -19.61 -11.43
CA THR A 33 -18.46 -20.32 -12.43
C THR A 33 -17.62 -20.60 -13.69
N PHE A 34 -16.86 -19.61 -14.18
CA PHE A 34 -16.00 -19.81 -15.34
C PHE A 34 -14.98 -20.93 -15.13
N PHE A 35 -14.19 -20.87 -14.05
CA PHE A 35 -13.16 -21.88 -13.76
C PHE A 35 -13.71 -23.19 -13.17
N THR A 36 -15.03 -23.32 -13.03
CA THR A 36 -15.70 -24.62 -12.75
C THR A 36 -16.14 -25.27 -14.06
N ASP A 37 -16.76 -24.49 -14.94
CA ASP A 37 -17.41 -24.98 -16.17
C ASP A 37 -16.42 -25.13 -17.34
N TYR A 38 -15.28 -24.42 -17.28
CA TYR A 38 -14.29 -24.39 -18.35
C TYR A 38 -12.88 -24.65 -17.83
N ASP A 39 -12.09 -25.30 -18.68
CA ASP A 39 -10.64 -25.44 -18.57
C ASP A 39 -9.97 -24.55 -19.63
N LEU A 40 -8.66 -24.34 -19.51
CA LEU A 40 -7.92 -23.49 -20.43
C LEU A 40 -7.32 -24.31 -21.59
N PRO A 41 -7.15 -23.71 -22.78
CA PRO A 41 -6.40 -24.33 -23.86
C PRO A 41 -5.00 -24.75 -23.42
N ASN A 42 -4.47 -25.82 -24.03
CA ASN A 42 -3.14 -26.34 -23.69
C ASN A 42 -2.07 -25.26 -23.79
N GLY A 43 -1.27 -25.11 -22.73
CA GLY A 43 -0.18 -24.14 -22.65
C GLY A 43 -0.60 -22.74 -22.18
N GLN A 44 -1.87 -22.53 -21.86
CA GLN A 44 -2.35 -21.30 -21.23
C GLN A 44 -2.46 -21.43 -19.72
N ASP A 45 -2.39 -20.28 -19.05
CA ASP A 45 -2.62 -20.15 -17.62
C ASP A 45 -3.66 -19.05 -17.31
N ALA A 46 -3.92 -18.82 -16.03
CA ALA A 46 -4.90 -17.84 -15.61
C ALA A 46 -4.59 -16.41 -16.09
N SER A 47 -3.33 -16.06 -16.32
CA SER A 47 -2.92 -14.72 -16.80
C SER A 47 -3.30 -14.45 -18.25
N ASP A 48 -3.56 -15.51 -19.03
CA ASP A 48 -4.04 -15.41 -20.42
C ASP A 48 -5.52 -15.06 -20.52
N ILE A 49 -6.26 -15.15 -19.40
CA ILE A 49 -7.69 -14.89 -19.36
C ILE A 49 -7.98 -13.49 -18.84
N ARG A 50 -8.87 -12.79 -19.52
CA ARG A 50 -9.35 -11.47 -19.13
C ARG A 50 -10.86 -11.48 -18.96
N PHE A 51 -11.30 -11.05 -17.79
CA PHE A 51 -12.71 -10.77 -17.52
C PHE A 51 -13.03 -9.34 -17.94
N ILE A 52 -14.21 -9.14 -18.54
CA ILE A 52 -14.67 -7.85 -19.02
C ILE A 52 -16.10 -7.65 -18.54
N LYS A 53 -16.39 -6.49 -17.96
CA LYS A 53 -17.74 -6.11 -17.51
C LYS A 53 -18.23 -4.93 -18.31
N LYS A 54 -19.27 -5.13 -19.12
CA LYS A 54 -19.93 -4.11 -19.95
C LYS A 54 -21.41 -4.02 -19.61
N LYS A 55 -22.13 -3.10 -20.26
CA LYS A 55 -23.58 -2.93 -20.09
C LYS A 55 -24.37 -4.20 -20.40
N GLU A 56 -23.94 -4.94 -21.42
CA GLU A 56 -24.58 -6.15 -21.92
C GLU A 56 -24.36 -7.35 -20.99
N GLY A 57 -23.29 -7.36 -20.19
CA GLY A 57 -22.95 -8.50 -19.35
C GLY A 57 -21.46 -8.66 -19.05
N TYR A 58 -21.11 -9.86 -18.58
CA TYR A 58 -19.71 -10.27 -18.41
C TYR A 58 -19.24 -11.03 -19.65
N TYR A 59 -18.05 -10.68 -20.13
CA TYR A 59 -17.39 -11.35 -21.23
C TYR A 59 -16.06 -11.96 -20.75
N ILE A 60 -15.64 -13.01 -21.43
CA ILE A 60 -14.34 -13.65 -21.25
C ILE A 60 -13.53 -13.45 -22.53
N GLN A 61 -12.28 -13.04 -22.37
CA GLN A 61 -11.36 -12.80 -23.47
C GLN A 61 -10.08 -13.61 -23.23
N GLU A 62 -9.63 -14.31 -24.26
CA GLU A 62 -8.44 -15.16 -24.24
C GLU A 62 -7.27 -14.47 -24.96
N TYR A 63 -6.07 -14.56 -24.41
CA TYR A 63 -4.86 -14.16 -25.10
C TYR A 63 -4.47 -15.18 -26.18
N ASN A 64 -4.12 -14.70 -27.35
CA ASN A 64 -3.67 -15.49 -28.48
C ASN A 64 -2.19 -15.19 -28.74
N TYR A 65 -1.36 -16.18 -28.42
CA TYR A 65 0.09 -16.15 -28.61
C TYR A 65 0.50 -16.06 -30.09
N ASP A 66 -0.31 -16.58 -31.02
CA ASP A 66 0.00 -16.52 -32.46
C ASP A 66 -0.12 -15.09 -33.01
N THR A 67 -1.04 -14.31 -32.46
CA THR A 67 -1.31 -12.93 -32.89
C THR A 67 -0.73 -11.88 -31.93
N GLU A 68 -0.08 -12.31 -30.84
CA GLU A 68 0.38 -11.46 -29.74
C GLU A 68 -0.70 -10.46 -29.27
N GLY A 69 -1.92 -10.97 -29.07
CA GLY A 69 -3.09 -10.13 -28.79
C GLY A 69 -4.27 -10.92 -28.29
N TYR A 70 -5.30 -10.22 -27.81
CA TYR A 70 -6.51 -10.88 -27.31
C TYR A 70 -7.50 -11.17 -28.44
N LYS A 71 -8.15 -12.35 -28.39
CA LYS A 71 -9.27 -12.71 -29.28
C LYS A 71 -10.48 -11.81 -29.04
N GLU A 72 -11.48 -11.87 -29.92
CA GLU A 72 -12.76 -11.22 -29.66
C GLU A 72 -13.39 -11.77 -28.36
N PRO A 73 -13.93 -10.91 -27.49
CA PRO A 73 -14.47 -11.34 -26.22
C PRO A 73 -15.82 -12.06 -26.40
N GLU A 74 -15.97 -13.21 -25.75
CA GLU A 74 -17.21 -13.99 -25.77
C GLU A 74 -18.12 -13.61 -24.60
N LEU A 75 -19.40 -13.37 -24.86
CA LEU A 75 -20.38 -13.07 -23.81
C LEU A 75 -20.58 -14.31 -22.95
N PHE A 76 -20.28 -14.23 -21.65
CA PHE A 76 -20.38 -15.35 -20.71
C PHE A 76 -21.60 -15.27 -19.81
N TRP A 77 -21.97 -14.08 -19.36
CA TRP A 77 -23.22 -13.87 -18.64
C TRP A 77 -23.95 -12.67 -19.23
N ASP A 78 -25.19 -12.89 -19.67
CA ASP A 78 -26.03 -11.91 -20.35
C ASP A 78 -26.93 -11.17 -19.35
N ALA A 79 -26.79 -9.84 -19.26
CA ALA A 79 -27.50 -9.01 -18.30
C ALA A 79 -29.01 -8.88 -18.58
N PRO A 80 -29.47 -8.75 -19.84
CA PRO A 80 -30.89 -8.73 -20.17
C PRO A 80 -31.64 -10.01 -19.78
N THR A 81 -31.04 -11.19 -19.98
CA THR A 81 -31.69 -12.48 -19.73
C THR A 81 -31.34 -13.10 -18.37
N ASN A 82 -30.30 -12.59 -17.69
CA ASN A 82 -29.74 -13.16 -16.45
C ASN A 82 -29.32 -14.63 -16.62
N LYS A 83 -28.67 -14.96 -17.74
CA LYS A 83 -28.26 -16.33 -18.07
C LYS A 83 -26.80 -16.40 -18.49
N TYR A 84 -26.15 -17.48 -18.07
CA TYR A 84 -24.84 -17.86 -18.60
C TYR A 84 -24.97 -18.37 -20.04
N GLN A 85 -24.00 -18.03 -20.87
CA GLN A 85 -23.88 -18.47 -22.24
C GLN A 85 -22.79 -19.54 -22.36
N VAL A 86 -22.89 -20.36 -23.40
CA VAL A 86 -21.88 -21.35 -23.71
C VAL A 86 -20.73 -20.67 -24.44
N LEU A 87 -19.52 -20.81 -23.90
CA LEU A 87 -18.29 -20.29 -24.50
C LEU A 87 -17.56 -21.38 -25.31
N SER A 88 -16.63 -20.96 -26.15
CA SER A 88 -15.80 -21.83 -26.99
C SER A 88 -14.62 -22.50 -26.26
N PHE A 89 -14.45 -22.24 -24.96
CA PHE A 89 -13.39 -22.80 -24.13
C PHE A 89 -13.55 -24.32 -23.89
N PRO A 90 -12.43 -25.06 -23.67
CA PRO A 90 -12.47 -26.44 -23.20
C PRO A 90 -13.37 -26.61 -21.97
N LYS A 91 -14.08 -27.74 -21.87
CA LYS A 91 -15.00 -27.98 -20.75
C LYS A 91 -14.26 -28.42 -19.49
N GLY A 92 -14.51 -27.72 -18.39
CA GLY A 92 -14.12 -28.07 -17.04
C GLY A 92 -15.16 -28.97 -16.36
N LYS A 93 -14.84 -29.42 -15.14
CA LYS A 93 -15.76 -30.23 -14.30
C LYS A 93 -15.73 -29.87 -12.81
N VAL A 94 -14.63 -29.29 -12.34
CA VAL A 94 -14.38 -28.93 -10.94
C VAL A 94 -13.67 -27.59 -10.94
N LEU A 95 -13.96 -26.75 -9.94
CA LEU A 95 -13.32 -25.46 -9.77
C LEU A 95 -11.79 -25.59 -9.71
N ASN A 96 -11.10 -24.94 -10.65
CA ASN A 96 -9.66 -24.69 -10.52
C ASN A 96 -9.44 -23.49 -9.59
N THR A 97 -9.14 -23.75 -8.32
CA THR A 97 -8.97 -22.73 -7.29
C THR A 97 -7.72 -21.88 -7.50
N GLU A 98 -6.65 -22.44 -8.07
CA GLU A 98 -5.43 -21.70 -8.40
C GLU A 98 -5.73 -20.60 -9.43
N TYR A 99 -6.38 -20.98 -10.54
CA TYR A 99 -6.75 -20.04 -11.58
C TYR A 99 -7.79 -19.01 -11.11
N ALA A 100 -8.77 -19.45 -10.32
CA ALA A 100 -9.73 -18.53 -9.73
C ALA A 100 -9.03 -17.53 -8.79
N ASN A 101 -8.10 -17.98 -7.94
CA ASN A 101 -7.40 -17.11 -6.99
C ASN A 101 -6.53 -16.05 -7.67
N TYR A 102 -5.95 -16.35 -8.85
CA TYR A 102 -5.26 -15.36 -9.66
C TYR A 102 -6.16 -14.16 -10.01
N HIS A 103 -7.43 -14.42 -10.32
CA HIS A 103 -8.42 -13.39 -10.66
C HIS A 103 -9.15 -12.82 -9.44
N LEU A 104 -9.05 -13.45 -8.28
CA LEU A 104 -9.79 -13.07 -7.06
C LEU A 104 -8.94 -12.33 -6.03
N THR A 105 -7.87 -11.68 -6.48
CA THR A 105 -7.13 -10.71 -5.68
C THR A 105 -8.05 -9.59 -5.19
N TYR A 106 -7.66 -8.94 -4.09
CA TYR A 106 -8.38 -7.78 -3.58
C TYR A 106 -8.56 -6.69 -4.65
N PHE A 107 -7.51 -6.46 -5.45
CA PHE A 107 -7.54 -5.49 -6.54
C PHE A 107 -8.68 -5.75 -7.53
N TYR A 108 -8.75 -6.94 -8.12
CA TYR A 108 -9.79 -7.23 -9.11
C TYR A 108 -11.19 -7.25 -8.49
N LYS A 109 -11.35 -7.85 -7.30
CA LYS A 109 -12.63 -7.84 -6.58
C LYS A 109 -13.14 -6.43 -6.35
N GLU A 110 -12.28 -5.53 -5.89
CA GLU A 110 -12.65 -4.14 -5.64
C GLU A 110 -13.12 -3.46 -6.94
N ARG A 111 -12.33 -3.56 -8.02
CA ARG A 111 -12.67 -2.92 -9.30
C ARG A 111 -13.97 -3.44 -9.90
N PHE A 112 -14.13 -4.75 -10.04
CA PHE A 112 -15.32 -5.32 -10.68
C PHE A 112 -16.60 -5.19 -9.85
N ASN A 113 -16.50 -5.11 -8.53
CA ASN A 113 -17.66 -4.90 -7.66
C ASN A 113 -18.03 -3.42 -7.54
N VAL A 114 -17.06 -2.49 -7.62
CA VAL A 114 -17.30 -1.04 -7.53
C VAL A 114 -17.69 -0.42 -8.86
N LEU A 115 -16.95 -0.73 -9.91
CA LEU A 115 -17.13 -0.09 -11.21
C LEU A 115 -18.30 -0.74 -11.96
N PRO A 116 -19.19 0.06 -12.59
CA PRO A 116 -20.26 -0.50 -13.39
C PRO A 116 -19.69 -1.24 -14.60
N TYR A 117 -18.60 -0.72 -15.20
CA TYR A 117 -17.87 -1.32 -16.32
C TYR A 117 -16.37 -1.32 -16.05
N TYR A 118 -15.67 -2.39 -16.43
CA TYR A 118 -14.23 -2.54 -16.20
C TYR A 118 -13.62 -3.67 -17.04
N GLY A 119 -12.29 -3.71 -17.14
CA GLY A 119 -11.53 -4.80 -17.77
C GLY A 119 -11.24 -4.62 -19.26
N TYR A 120 -11.45 -3.44 -19.83
CA TYR A 120 -11.24 -3.21 -21.27
C TYR A 120 -10.82 -1.77 -21.58
N VAL A 121 -10.10 -1.58 -22.70
CA VAL A 121 -9.65 -0.24 -23.12
C VAL A 121 -10.85 0.67 -23.38
N GLY A 122 -10.90 1.81 -22.68
CA GLY A 122 -11.99 2.78 -22.79
C GLY A 122 -13.07 2.69 -21.70
N TRP A 123 -12.95 1.76 -20.75
CA TRP A 123 -13.92 1.60 -19.66
C TRP A 123 -14.22 2.91 -18.91
N THR A 124 -13.22 3.77 -18.69
CA THR A 124 -13.42 5.03 -17.95
C THR A 124 -14.45 5.93 -18.62
N LYS A 125 -14.41 6.02 -19.95
CA LYS A 125 -15.35 6.83 -20.76
C LYS A 125 -16.77 6.30 -20.63
N ASP A 126 -16.94 4.98 -20.67
CA ASP A 126 -18.26 4.36 -20.58
C ASP A 126 -18.85 4.48 -19.18
N VAL A 127 -18.02 4.36 -18.13
CA VAL A 127 -18.45 4.60 -16.74
C VAL A 127 -18.89 6.05 -16.56
N ILE A 128 -18.08 7.02 -17.00
CA ILE A 128 -18.42 8.45 -16.95
C ILE A 128 -19.73 8.70 -17.70
N ALA A 129 -19.85 8.24 -18.95
CA ALA A 129 -21.05 8.44 -19.76
C ALA A 129 -22.31 7.80 -19.14
N PHE A 130 -22.18 6.67 -18.44
CA PHE A 130 -23.28 5.99 -17.77
C PHE A 130 -23.73 6.70 -16.49
N LEU A 131 -22.78 7.21 -15.70
CA LEU A 131 -23.08 7.84 -14.41
C LEU A 131 -23.47 9.31 -14.56
N ASP A 132 -22.89 10.06 -15.51
CA ASP A 132 -23.23 11.47 -15.78
C ASP A 132 -24.69 11.66 -16.24
N GLN A 133 -25.34 10.61 -16.72
CA GLN A 133 -26.76 10.64 -17.11
C GLN A 133 -27.72 10.55 -15.92
N LYS A 134 -27.23 10.19 -14.73
CA LYS A 134 -28.05 10.01 -13.53
C LYS A 134 -28.10 11.32 -12.74
N LYS A 135 -29.29 11.65 -12.22
CA LYS A 135 -29.48 12.86 -11.40
C LYS A 135 -28.99 12.69 -9.97
N ASP A 136 -29.24 11.53 -9.36
CA ASP A 136 -28.89 11.25 -7.97
C ASP A 136 -28.02 10.00 -7.91
N LEU A 137 -26.74 10.17 -7.58
CA LEU A 137 -25.80 9.07 -7.42
C LEU A 137 -25.84 8.51 -6.00
N THR A 138 -25.80 7.19 -5.90
CA THR A 138 -25.51 6.47 -4.64
C THR A 138 -24.05 6.67 -4.24
N ASP A 139 -23.72 6.31 -3.00
CA ASP A 139 -22.36 6.43 -2.47
C ASP A 139 -21.34 5.64 -3.31
N LEU A 140 -21.71 4.41 -3.68
CA LEU A 140 -20.92 3.57 -4.57
C LEU A 140 -20.71 4.19 -5.95
N GLU A 141 -21.73 4.86 -6.49
CA GLU A 141 -21.66 5.49 -7.80
C GLU A 141 -20.82 6.76 -7.80
N TYR A 142 -20.88 7.58 -6.75
CA TYR A 142 -19.94 8.70 -6.59
C TYR A 142 -18.49 8.20 -6.51
N TYR A 143 -18.25 7.13 -5.76
CA TYR A 143 -16.93 6.51 -5.69
C TYR A 143 -16.49 5.97 -7.06
N ALA A 144 -17.35 5.26 -7.78
CA ALA A 144 -17.06 4.76 -9.12
C ALA A 144 -16.79 5.89 -10.13
N LEU A 145 -17.56 6.98 -10.08
CA LEU A 145 -17.38 8.15 -10.94
C LEU A 145 -16.04 8.84 -10.68
N GLY A 146 -15.71 9.10 -9.41
CA GLY A 146 -14.41 9.66 -9.04
C GLY A 146 -13.25 8.78 -9.48
N ARG A 147 -13.35 7.45 -9.34
CA ARG A 147 -12.32 6.51 -9.82
C ARG A 147 -12.18 6.51 -11.34
N ALA A 148 -13.26 6.65 -12.09
CA ALA A 148 -13.19 6.73 -13.55
C ALA A 148 -12.54 8.04 -14.03
N TYR A 149 -12.81 9.16 -13.33
CA TYR A 149 -12.14 10.44 -13.58
C TYR A 149 -10.65 10.41 -13.20
N SER A 150 -10.32 9.89 -12.01
CA SER A 150 -8.93 9.70 -11.54
C SER A 150 -8.14 8.83 -12.52
N ALA A 151 -8.68 7.67 -12.92
CA ALA A 151 -8.05 6.81 -13.91
C ALA A 151 -7.94 7.48 -15.29
N SER A 152 -8.90 8.31 -15.70
CA SER A 152 -8.81 9.08 -16.94
C SER A 152 -7.66 10.09 -16.90
N ALA A 153 -7.42 10.75 -15.76
CA ALA A 153 -6.26 11.63 -15.57
C ALA A 153 -4.95 10.84 -15.66
N SER A 154 -4.85 9.70 -14.96
CA SER A 154 -3.65 8.84 -15.02
C SER A 154 -3.40 8.27 -16.42
N HIS A 155 -4.44 7.86 -17.14
CA HIS A 155 -4.35 7.36 -18.51
C HIS A 155 -3.87 8.40 -19.53
N LEU A 156 -3.85 9.69 -19.19
CA LEU A 156 -3.17 10.69 -20.03
C LEU A 156 -1.65 10.65 -19.85
N LEU A 157 -1.15 10.17 -18.71
CA LEU A 157 0.26 10.24 -18.33
C LEU A 157 0.99 8.91 -18.54
N ASN A 158 0.36 7.80 -18.14
CA ASN A 158 0.91 6.45 -18.23
C ASN A 158 -0.21 5.41 -18.24
N ASN A 159 0.15 4.12 -18.27
CA ASN A 159 -0.81 3.00 -18.24
C ASN A 159 -0.83 2.27 -16.88
N SER A 160 -0.45 2.91 -15.77
CA SER A 160 -0.36 2.24 -14.46
C SER A 160 -1.72 1.80 -13.89
N TYR A 161 -2.84 2.26 -14.45
CA TYR A 161 -4.20 1.85 -14.06
C TYR A 161 -4.80 0.72 -14.91
N GLU A 162 -4.02 0.17 -15.84
CA GLU A 162 -4.43 -0.79 -16.86
C GLU A 162 -5.53 -0.27 -17.80
N PHE A 163 -5.55 -0.79 -19.03
CA PHE A 163 -6.58 -0.47 -20.02
C PHE A 163 -6.65 1.03 -20.44
N GLY A 164 -5.59 1.79 -20.21
CA GLY A 164 -5.39 3.09 -20.86
C GLY A 164 -5.28 2.92 -22.36
N ASN A 165 -5.85 3.84 -23.13
CA ASN A 165 -5.71 3.83 -24.59
C ASN A 165 -4.43 4.59 -24.97
N PRO A 166 -3.41 3.93 -25.55
CA PRO A 166 -2.15 4.59 -25.90
C PRO A 166 -2.34 5.75 -26.88
N LYS A 167 -3.39 5.72 -27.72
CA LYS A 167 -3.70 6.80 -28.66
C LYS A 167 -4.15 8.10 -27.99
N ASN A 168 -4.58 8.04 -26.74
CA ASN A 168 -5.06 9.20 -25.97
C ASN A 168 -4.01 9.73 -24.98
N GLN A 169 -2.91 9.01 -24.80
CA GLN A 169 -1.82 9.39 -23.90
C GLN A 169 -1.07 10.62 -24.45
N PHE A 170 -0.54 11.41 -23.53
CA PHE A 170 0.38 12.49 -23.86
C PHE A 170 1.74 11.89 -24.18
N ASN A 171 2.40 12.43 -25.21
CA ASN A 171 3.73 12.01 -25.60
C ASN A 171 4.75 12.78 -24.76
N PHE A 172 5.37 12.09 -23.81
CA PHE A 172 6.47 12.62 -23.00
C PHE A 172 7.81 12.09 -23.48
N LEU A 173 8.86 12.86 -23.22
CA LEU A 173 10.23 12.42 -23.40
C LEU A 173 10.54 11.27 -22.45
N GLU A 174 11.18 10.23 -22.97
CA GLU A 174 11.72 9.12 -22.19
C GLU A 174 12.82 9.56 -21.23
N SER A 175 13.55 10.63 -21.58
CA SER A 175 14.62 11.24 -20.79
C SER A 175 14.58 12.77 -20.88
N GLY A 176 14.94 13.44 -19.79
CA GLY A 176 14.90 14.91 -19.67
C GLY A 176 13.58 15.46 -19.13
N LYS A 177 13.43 16.78 -19.18
CA LYS A 177 12.30 17.50 -18.55
C LYS A 177 11.07 17.50 -19.44
N ASN A 178 9.93 17.14 -18.85
CA ASN A 178 8.62 17.18 -19.49
C ASN A 178 7.82 18.37 -18.97
N GLN A 179 7.01 18.98 -19.83
CA GLN A 179 6.08 20.04 -19.45
C GLN A 179 4.79 19.91 -20.27
N PHE A 180 3.63 20.03 -19.62
CA PHE A 180 2.37 20.08 -20.33
C PHE A 180 2.29 21.34 -21.21
N THR A 181 1.81 21.16 -22.43
CA THR A 181 1.21 22.27 -23.18
C THR A 181 -0.02 22.79 -22.44
N LYS A 182 -0.45 24.02 -22.76
CA LYS A 182 -1.67 24.61 -22.17
C LYS A 182 -2.90 23.69 -22.31
N GLU A 183 -3.02 23.04 -23.46
CA GLU A 183 -4.15 22.16 -23.77
C GLU A 183 -4.06 20.81 -23.05
N GLN A 184 -2.85 20.28 -22.88
CA GLN A 184 -2.61 19.10 -22.05
C GLN A 184 -2.93 19.39 -20.59
N LEU A 185 -2.45 20.51 -20.04
CA LEU A 185 -2.71 20.92 -18.67
C LEU A 185 -4.22 21.09 -18.44
N LYS A 186 -4.91 21.82 -19.32
CA LYS A 186 -6.37 21.99 -19.23
C LYS A 186 -7.12 20.66 -19.24
N LYS A 187 -6.74 19.74 -20.12
CA LYS A 187 -7.37 18.41 -20.22
C LYS A 187 -7.06 17.54 -18.99
N TYR A 188 -5.84 17.57 -18.48
CA TYR A 188 -5.44 16.88 -17.27
C TYR A 188 -6.21 17.39 -16.06
N MET A 189 -6.21 18.72 -15.86
CA MET A 189 -6.91 19.38 -14.76
C MET A 189 -8.40 19.10 -14.77
N TYR A 190 -9.05 19.08 -15.94
CA TYR A 190 -10.46 18.71 -16.04
C TYR A 190 -10.78 17.36 -15.37
N TYR A 191 -9.98 16.32 -15.63
CA TYR A 191 -10.22 15.01 -15.02
C TYR A 191 -9.87 14.97 -13.53
N VAL A 192 -8.80 15.65 -13.12
CA VAL A 192 -8.41 15.78 -11.70
C VAL A 192 -9.51 16.48 -10.90
N GLU A 193 -9.98 17.62 -11.37
CA GLU A 193 -11.03 18.41 -10.69
C GLU A 193 -12.34 17.63 -10.60
N LYS A 194 -12.71 16.88 -11.65
CA LYS A 194 -13.90 16.01 -11.63
C LYS A 194 -13.78 14.82 -10.68
N SER A 195 -12.58 14.25 -10.54
CA SER A 195 -12.29 13.24 -9.53
C SER A 195 -12.49 13.80 -8.12
N ILE A 196 -11.86 14.94 -7.84
CA ILE A 196 -11.94 15.65 -6.56
C ILE A 196 -13.37 16.06 -6.23
N GLU A 197 -14.12 16.60 -7.19
CA GLU A 197 -15.54 16.95 -7.01
C GLU A 197 -16.36 15.74 -6.55
N SER A 198 -16.19 14.60 -7.24
CA SER A 198 -16.91 13.36 -6.92
C SER A 198 -16.59 12.84 -5.51
N PHE A 199 -15.31 12.81 -5.13
CA PHE A 199 -14.91 12.35 -3.81
C PHE A 199 -15.21 13.37 -2.70
N THR A 200 -15.24 14.67 -3.01
CA THR A 200 -15.68 15.71 -2.06
C THR A 200 -17.15 15.52 -1.71
N ILE A 201 -18.01 15.34 -2.71
CA ILE A 201 -19.44 15.09 -2.49
C ILE A 201 -19.62 13.82 -1.64
N LEU A 202 -18.89 12.75 -1.95
CA LEU A 202 -18.99 11.51 -1.18
C LEU A 202 -18.46 11.65 0.26
N CYS A 203 -17.32 12.32 0.46
CA CYS A 203 -16.78 12.57 1.81
C CYS A 203 -17.73 13.42 2.66
N GLN A 204 -18.43 14.39 2.07
CA GLN A 204 -19.47 15.16 2.78
C GLN A 204 -20.71 14.33 3.10
N LYS A 205 -21.11 13.44 2.19
CA LYS A 205 -22.32 12.61 2.33
C LYS A 205 -22.12 11.44 3.29
N ASN A 206 -20.97 10.78 3.21
CA ASN A 206 -20.62 9.57 3.95
C ASN A 206 -19.10 9.54 4.20
N PRO A 207 -18.61 10.30 5.20
CA PRO A 207 -17.17 10.42 5.48
C PRO A 207 -16.50 9.09 5.85
N ASP A 208 -17.28 8.12 6.35
CA ASP A 208 -16.80 6.80 6.75
C ASP A 208 -16.83 5.77 5.58
N TYR A 209 -17.19 6.19 4.35
CA TYR A 209 -17.24 5.29 3.21
C TYR A 209 -15.87 4.62 2.98
N PRO A 210 -15.77 3.28 2.99
CA PRO A 210 -14.49 2.59 2.94
C PRO A 210 -13.91 2.54 1.53
N THR A 211 -12.59 2.73 1.44
CA THR A 211 -11.79 2.61 0.21
C THR A 211 -10.55 1.76 0.47
N VAL A 212 -9.77 1.52 -0.58
CA VAL A 212 -8.51 0.75 -0.48
C VAL A 212 -7.42 1.45 0.36
N VAL A 213 -7.53 2.77 0.56
CA VAL A 213 -6.53 3.60 1.28
C VAL A 213 -7.08 4.18 2.60
N GLY A 214 -8.16 3.62 3.14
CA GLY A 214 -8.85 4.17 4.31
C GLY A 214 -10.25 4.67 3.94
N ASN A 215 -10.77 5.66 4.64
CA ASN A 215 -12.08 6.21 4.29
C ASN A 215 -12.00 7.11 3.03
N ILE A 216 -13.15 7.57 2.55
CA ILE A 216 -13.23 8.38 1.34
C ILE A 216 -12.53 9.75 1.49
N CYS A 217 -12.52 10.32 2.69
CA CYS A 217 -11.83 11.59 2.92
C CYS A 217 -10.31 11.41 2.81
N ASN A 218 -9.75 10.30 3.33
CA ASN A 218 -8.34 9.94 3.06
C ASN A 218 -8.06 9.77 1.55
N LYS A 219 -9.01 9.17 0.81
CA LYS A 219 -8.86 9.04 -0.66
C LYS A 219 -8.88 10.41 -1.34
N LEU A 220 -9.75 11.32 -0.91
CA LEU A 220 -9.80 12.70 -1.40
C LEU A 220 -8.48 13.43 -1.14
N ASP A 221 -7.93 13.32 0.07
CA ASP A 221 -6.62 13.92 0.41
C ASP A 221 -5.52 13.37 -0.51
N ASN A 222 -5.53 12.06 -0.77
CA ASN A 222 -4.58 11.44 -1.67
C ASN A 222 -4.74 11.89 -3.14
N GLU A 223 -5.93 12.26 -3.60
CA GLU A 223 -6.09 12.85 -4.95
C GLU A 223 -5.40 14.21 -5.07
N TYR A 224 -5.49 15.07 -4.06
CA TYR A 224 -4.81 16.36 -4.06
C TYR A 224 -3.30 16.20 -4.13
N VAL A 225 -2.73 15.31 -3.32
CA VAL A 225 -1.28 15.09 -3.31
C VAL A 225 -0.81 14.34 -4.56
N THR A 226 -1.64 13.46 -5.14
CA THR A 226 -1.36 12.84 -6.44
C THR A 226 -1.27 13.88 -7.56
N ALA A 227 -2.18 14.85 -7.58
CA ALA A 227 -2.15 15.94 -8.55
C ALA A 227 -0.93 16.85 -8.33
N TYR A 228 -0.59 17.19 -7.08
CA TYR A 228 0.66 17.89 -6.74
C TYR A 228 1.89 17.17 -7.30
N LEU A 229 2.01 15.86 -7.07
CA LEU A 229 3.14 15.07 -7.55
C LEU A 229 3.22 15.07 -9.07
N ASN A 230 2.10 14.84 -9.75
CA ASN A 230 2.07 14.86 -11.22
C ASN A 230 2.37 16.25 -11.79
N LEU A 231 1.84 17.33 -11.20
CA LEU A 231 2.19 18.70 -11.61
C LEU A 231 3.67 19.02 -11.37
N SER A 232 4.27 18.45 -10.31
CA SER A 232 5.70 18.57 -10.05
C SER A 232 6.55 17.87 -11.12
N ILE A 233 6.11 16.70 -11.59
CA ILE A 233 6.82 15.90 -12.61
C ILE A 233 6.62 16.45 -14.03
N TYR A 234 5.40 16.86 -14.37
CA TYR A 234 4.98 17.14 -15.75
C TYR A 234 4.62 18.60 -16.01
N GLN A 235 4.74 19.50 -15.03
CA GLN A 235 4.42 20.92 -15.22
C GLN A 235 5.50 21.85 -14.65
N ASN A 236 5.36 22.26 -13.39
CA ASN A 236 6.36 23.03 -12.64
C ASN A 236 5.96 23.13 -11.16
N GLN A 237 6.94 23.45 -10.31
CA GLN A 237 6.75 23.54 -8.85
C GLN A 237 5.73 24.60 -8.42
N ALA A 238 5.63 25.74 -9.12
CA ALA A 238 4.71 26.80 -8.74
C ALA A 238 3.24 26.36 -8.90
N GLU A 239 2.90 25.77 -10.05
CA GLU A 239 1.58 25.19 -10.32
C GLU A 239 1.26 24.05 -9.37
N ALA A 240 2.23 23.17 -9.09
CA ALA A 240 2.05 22.09 -8.14
C ALA A 240 1.71 22.61 -6.73
N LEU A 241 2.51 23.55 -6.20
CA LEU A 241 2.31 24.13 -4.86
C LEU A 241 0.99 24.90 -4.74
N ALA A 242 0.58 25.59 -5.80
CA ALA A 242 -0.69 26.32 -5.86
C ALA A 242 -1.90 25.38 -5.80
N PHE A 243 -1.75 24.13 -6.25
CA PHE A 243 -2.85 23.16 -6.29
C PHE A 243 -3.17 22.53 -4.93
N LEU A 244 -2.18 22.42 -4.03
CA LEU A 244 -2.40 21.85 -2.71
C LEU A 244 -3.29 22.78 -1.87
N PRO A 245 -4.36 22.28 -1.22
CA PRO A 245 -5.18 23.08 -0.31
C PRO A 245 -4.48 23.26 1.05
N GLU A 246 -4.97 24.21 1.85
CA GLU A 246 -4.60 24.32 3.27
C GLU A 246 -5.37 23.28 4.10
N ASP A 247 -4.85 22.95 5.29
CA ASP A 247 -5.48 22.05 6.27
C ASP A 247 -5.95 20.69 5.71
N LEU A 248 -5.23 20.15 4.73
CA LEU A 248 -5.60 18.90 4.06
C LEU A 248 -5.63 17.71 5.03
N TYR A 249 -4.62 17.61 5.88
CA TYR A 249 -4.45 16.50 6.82
C TYR A 249 -4.72 16.94 8.26
N THR A 250 -5.16 16.00 9.11
CA THR A 250 -5.34 16.23 10.55
C THR A 250 -4.00 16.43 11.26
N ASP A 251 -4.04 17.04 12.45
CA ASP A 251 -2.86 17.20 13.31
C ASP A 251 -2.17 15.87 13.59
N PHE A 252 -2.93 14.79 13.80
CA PHE A 252 -2.38 13.43 13.95
C PHE A 252 -1.51 13.01 12.76
N VAL A 253 -2.00 13.20 11.52
CA VAL A 253 -1.27 12.83 10.30
C VAL A 253 -0.06 13.76 10.08
N MET A 254 -0.16 15.02 10.52
CA MET A 254 0.95 15.97 10.45
C MET A 254 2.03 15.70 11.49
N ASP A 255 1.68 15.30 12.70
CA ASP A 255 2.63 14.81 13.69
C ASP A 255 3.33 13.55 13.18
N TYR A 256 2.56 12.63 12.58
CA TYR A 256 3.11 11.47 11.90
C TYR A 256 4.20 11.82 10.91
N ALA A 257 3.90 12.76 10.01
CA ALA A 257 4.85 13.24 9.01
C ALA A 257 6.08 13.91 9.63
N LYS A 258 5.87 14.83 10.57
CA LYS A 258 6.97 15.58 11.22
C LYS A 258 7.87 14.68 12.05
N ASN A 259 7.31 13.74 12.82
CA ASN A 259 8.08 12.78 13.61
C ASN A 259 9.00 11.92 12.72
N TYR A 260 8.48 11.44 11.58
CA TYR A 260 9.28 10.71 10.60
C TYR A 260 10.36 11.59 9.96
N LEU A 261 10.02 12.79 9.53
CA LEU A 261 10.99 13.71 8.92
C LEU A 261 12.07 14.16 9.92
N ASN A 262 11.73 14.39 11.18
CA ASN A 262 12.67 14.71 12.27
C ASN A 262 13.61 13.54 12.60
N SER A 263 13.24 12.31 12.22
CA SER A 263 14.09 11.12 12.37
C SER A 263 15.26 11.08 11.38
N LEU A 264 15.31 12.00 10.41
CA LEU A 264 16.26 11.97 9.29
C LEU A 264 17.42 12.95 9.49
N GLU A 265 18.63 12.56 9.10
CA GLU A 265 19.78 13.49 9.04
C GLU A 265 19.54 14.60 7.99
N PRO A 266 20.22 15.75 8.08
CA PRO A 266 20.13 16.79 7.05
C PRO A 266 20.44 16.23 5.65
N ASN A 267 19.70 16.70 4.65
CA ASN A 267 19.82 16.30 3.25
C ASN A 267 19.64 14.78 3.03
N ALA A 268 18.89 14.06 3.86
CA ALA A 268 18.69 12.61 3.68
C ALA A 268 17.88 12.27 2.41
N ILE A 269 17.98 11.02 1.96
CA ILE A 269 17.01 10.36 1.06
C ILE A 269 16.18 9.40 1.93
N LEU A 270 14.85 9.46 1.83
CA LEU A 270 13.92 8.55 2.49
C LEU A 270 13.15 7.73 1.45
N PHE A 271 13.31 6.42 1.47
CA PHE A 271 12.44 5.49 0.74
C PHE A 271 11.13 5.23 1.47
N THR A 272 10.02 5.32 0.74
CA THR A 272 8.63 5.06 1.18
C THR A 272 7.89 4.21 0.15
N THR A 273 6.66 3.79 0.44
CA THR A 273 5.80 3.08 -0.52
C THR A 273 4.33 3.46 -0.39
N GLY A 274 3.62 3.52 -1.51
CA GLY A 274 2.19 3.81 -1.52
C GLY A 274 1.82 5.21 -1.01
N ASP A 275 0.53 5.51 -1.04
CA ASP A 275 0.01 6.86 -0.87
C ASP A 275 0.11 7.32 0.60
N ASN A 276 -0.45 6.54 1.53
CA ASN A 276 -0.57 6.93 2.94
C ASN A 276 0.77 7.07 3.67
N ASP A 277 1.83 6.42 3.17
CA ASP A 277 3.17 6.51 3.75
C ASP A 277 4.06 7.56 3.07
N THR A 278 3.59 8.15 1.97
CA THR A 278 4.39 9.10 1.17
C THR A 278 3.77 10.49 1.19
N PHE A 279 2.47 10.58 0.96
CA PHE A 279 1.78 11.85 0.71
C PHE A 279 1.74 12.79 1.92
N PRO A 280 1.52 12.31 3.16
CA PRO A 280 1.65 13.17 4.34
C PRO A 280 3.02 13.86 4.45
N PHE A 281 4.08 13.15 4.08
CA PHE A 281 5.45 13.67 4.16
C PHE A 281 5.68 14.73 3.07
N MET A 282 5.24 14.46 1.84
CA MET A 282 5.29 15.43 0.74
C MET A 282 4.49 16.69 1.06
N TYR A 283 3.29 16.55 1.64
CA TYR A 283 2.46 17.68 2.06
C TYR A 283 3.14 18.52 3.14
N ALA A 284 3.70 17.88 4.18
CA ALA A 284 4.43 18.60 5.23
C ALA A 284 5.63 19.40 4.67
N GLN A 285 6.36 18.85 3.70
CA GLN A 285 7.44 19.57 3.02
C GLN A 285 6.91 20.73 2.14
N ALA A 286 5.87 20.48 1.34
CA ALA A 286 5.37 21.42 0.35
C ALA A 286 4.62 22.60 0.99
N LYS A 287 3.70 22.31 1.92
CA LYS A 287 2.84 23.31 2.56
C LYS A 287 3.41 23.87 3.84
N LEU A 288 3.88 23.02 4.74
CA LEU A 288 4.41 23.47 6.04
C LEU A 288 5.88 23.87 6.00
N LYS A 289 6.54 23.73 4.83
CA LYS A 289 7.97 24.00 4.63
C LYS A 289 8.86 23.23 5.62
N HIS A 290 8.40 22.07 6.08
CA HIS A 290 9.10 21.28 7.08
C HIS A 290 10.03 20.26 6.41
N ARG A 291 11.34 20.32 6.70
CA ARG A 291 12.35 19.39 6.17
C ARG A 291 12.38 19.29 4.64
N GLN A 292 12.29 20.42 3.94
CA GLN A 292 12.38 20.51 2.47
C GLN A 292 13.71 20.01 1.89
N ASP A 293 14.73 19.80 2.73
CA ASP A 293 16.04 19.27 2.37
C ASP A 293 16.04 17.75 2.10
N VAL A 294 15.02 17.03 2.56
CA VAL A 294 14.92 15.58 2.43
C VAL A 294 14.33 15.21 1.05
N ALA A 295 14.95 14.27 0.34
CA ALA A 295 14.33 13.66 -0.82
C ALA A 295 13.42 12.50 -0.39
N ILE A 296 12.15 12.54 -0.78
CA ILE A 296 11.21 11.43 -0.58
C ILE A 296 11.15 10.61 -1.86
N VAL A 297 11.41 9.32 -1.77
CA VAL A 297 11.40 8.38 -2.89
C VAL A 297 10.37 7.28 -2.64
N ASN A 298 9.20 7.40 -3.26
CA ASN A 298 8.23 6.32 -3.34
C ASN A 298 8.73 5.22 -4.31
N THR A 299 9.04 4.04 -3.78
CA THR A 299 9.59 2.91 -4.53
C THR A 299 8.62 2.36 -5.57
N SER A 300 7.30 2.42 -5.32
CA SER A 300 6.27 1.95 -6.25
C SER A 300 6.23 2.72 -7.58
N LEU A 301 6.79 3.93 -7.58
CA LEU A 301 6.87 4.80 -8.74
C LEU A 301 8.20 4.70 -9.50
N LEU A 302 9.21 3.97 -8.98
CA LEU A 302 10.53 3.85 -9.63
C LEU A 302 10.49 3.08 -10.96
N ASN A 303 9.38 2.40 -11.27
CA ASN A 303 9.17 1.82 -12.60
C ASN A 303 8.76 2.86 -13.66
N GLN A 304 8.39 4.08 -13.26
CA GLN A 304 7.99 5.16 -14.16
C GLN A 304 9.18 6.06 -14.52
N ASN A 305 9.56 6.10 -15.80
CA ASN A 305 10.72 6.85 -16.28
C ASN A 305 10.66 8.34 -15.92
N SER A 306 9.50 8.96 -16.09
CA SER A 306 9.26 10.37 -15.75
C SER A 306 9.51 10.68 -14.28
N TYR A 307 9.10 9.79 -13.37
CA TYR A 307 9.37 9.92 -11.94
C TYR A 307 10.86 9.80 -11.62
N VAL A 308 11.55 8.84 -12.23
CA VAL A 308 13.00 8.66 -12.07
C VAL A 308 13.78 9.87 -12.62
N ASN A 309 13.36 10.40 -13.77
CA ASN A 309 13.94 11.62 -14.36
C ASN A 309 13.71 12.83 -13.45
N HIS A 310 12.51 12.98 -12.89
CA HIS A 310 12.22 14.03 -11.91
C HIS A 310 13.16 13.96 -10.69
N LEU A 311 13.36 12.77 -10.12
CA LEU A 311 14.32 12.59 -9.02
C LEU A 311 15.77 12.90 -9.40
N ARG A 312 16.15 12.66 -10.66
CA ARG A 312 17.51 12.79 -11.17
C ARG A 312 17.87 14.22 -11.59
N ASP A 313 16.93 14.93 -12.20
CA ASP A 313 17.21 16.17 -12.93
C ASP A 313 16.67 17.42 -12.21
N ASP A 314 15.70 17.25 -11.31
CA ASP A 314 15.05 18.38 -10.63
C ASP A 314 15.55 18.58 -9.20
N MET A 315 15.67 19.85 -8.82
CA MET A 315 15.71 20.23 -7.43
C MET A 315 14.26 20.24 -6.93
N VAL A 316 13.88 19.26 -6.11
CA VAL A 316 12.53 19.16 -5.56
C VAL A 316 12.48 19.94 -4.26
N LEU A 317 11.78 21.08 -4.25
CA LEU A 317 11.78 22.03 -3.14
C LEU A 317 13.21 22.52 -2.82
N ALA A 318 13.79 22.09 -1.70
CA ALA A 318 15.17 22.41 -1.29
C ALA A 318 16.10 21.19 -1.31
N SER A 319 15.62 20.03 -1.78
CA SER A 319 16.42 18.82 -1.91
C SER A 319 17.17 18.83 -3.25
N PRO A 320 18.51 18.65 -3.25
CA PRO A 320 19.26 18.51 -4.49
C PRO A 320 18.86 17.24 -5.24
N PRO A 321 19.09 17.19 -6.58
CA PRO A 321 18.80 16.00 -7.37
C PRO A 321 19.52 14.76 -6.86
N ILE A 322 18.87 13.61 -6.98
CA ILE A 322 19.39 12.32 -6.55
C ILE A 322 20.38 11.79 -7.59
N LYS A 323 21.54 11.32 -7.13
CA LYS A 323 22.55 10.74 -8.04
C LYS A 323 22.14 9.33 -8.46
N PHE A 324 22.42 9.00 -9.70
CA PHE A 324 22.28 7.66 -10.27
C PHE A 324 23.51 7.37 -11.12
N ALA A 325 24.01 6.13 -11.07
CA ALA A 325 25.08 5.65 -11.93
C ALA A 325 24.51 5.16 -13.26
N ILE A 326 23.30 4.59 -13.28
CA ILE A 326 22.67 4.14 -14.51
C ILE A 326 22.19 5.33 -15.35
N LYS A 327 22.43 5.30 -16.65
CA LYS A 327 22.01 6.33 -17.60
C LYS A 327 20.56 6.09 -18.07
N PRO A 328 19.77 7.14 -18.35
CA PRO A 328 18.38 7.00 -18.83
C PRO A 328 18.21 6.01 -20.00
N ASP A 329 19.10 6.05 -20.99
CA ASP A 329 19.03 5.19 -22.18
C ASP A 329 19.08 3.69 -21.87
N ALA A 330 19.65 3.30 -20.73
CA ALA A 330 19.75 1.89 -20.33
C ALA A 330 18.41 1.28 -19.88
N TYR A 331 17.46 2.10 -19.41
CA TYR A 331 16.16 1.64 -18.89
C TYR A 331 14.94 2.29 -19.56
N ALA A 332 15.17 3.16 -20.55
CA ALA A 332 14.14 3.76 -21.39
C ALA A 332 13.51 2.72 -22.34
N LYS A 333 12.31 3.01 -22.89
CA LYS A 333 11.65 2.16 -23.90
C LYS A 333 11.50 0.69 -23.50
N GLU A 334 11.22 0.44 -22.22
CA GLU A 334 11.08 -0.91 -21.65
C GLU A 334 12.35 -1.79 -21.70
N ASN A 335 13.53 -1.19 -21.90
CA ASN A 335 14.80 -1.86 -21.63
C ASN A 335 14.97 -2.08 -20.13
N LEU A 336 15.71 -3.14 -19.77
CA LEU A 336 16.09 -3.46 -18.40
C LEU A 336 14.89 -3.59 -17.45
N SER A 337 13.78 -4.15 -17.94
CA SER A 337 12.60 -4.45 -17.10
C SER A 337 12.94 -5.38 -15.93
N TYR A 338 13.90 -6.28 -16.14
CA TYR A 338 14.48 -7.11 -15.10
C TYR A 338 15.94 -7.48 -15.42
N ILE A 339 16.66 -7.89 -14.38
CA ILE A 339 17.98 -8.50 -14.45
C ILE A 339 17.84 -9.95 -14.00
N VAL A 340 18.30 -10.92 -14.81
CA VAL A 340 18.38 -12.33 -14.40
C VAL A 340 19.62 -12.53 -13.55
N LEU A 341 19.48 -13.19 -12.41
CA LEU A 341 20.58 -13.53 -11.52
C LEU A 341 20.97 -14.99 -11.69
N GLY A 342 22.28 -15.24 -11.84
CA GLY A 342 22.85 -16.58 -11.78
C GLY A 342 22.76 -17.15 -10.37
N SER A 343 22.49 -18.45 -10.26
CA SER A 343 22.29 -19.14 -8.98
C SER A 343 23.49 -20.02 -8.58
N ASN A 344 24.69 -19.73 -9.12
CA ASN A 344 25.84 -20.62 -8.92
C ASN A 344 26.26 -20.66 -7.44
N LYS A 345 25.77 -21.68 -6.73
CA LYS A 345 25.94 -21.84 -5.28
C LYS A 345 27.40 -21.95 -4.83
N ASN A 346 28.29 -22.28 -5.76
CA ASN A 346 29.73 -22.45 -5.51
C ASN A 346 30.53 -21.14 -5.66
N ASP A 347 29.89 -20.04 -6.06
CA ASP A 347 30.56 -18.74 -6.20
C ASP A 347 30.31 -17.87 -4.96
N ASP A 348 31.35 -17.62 -4.17
CA ASP A 348 31.33 -16.71 -3.02
C ASP A 348 31.66 -15.26 -3.38
N LYS A 349 31.90 -14.97 -4.67
CA LYS A 349 32.19 -13.63 -5.13
C LYS A 349 30.92 -12.78 -5.17
N TYR A 350 31.01 -11.61 -4.55
CA TYR A 350 30.03 -10.54 -4.69
C TYR A 350 30.39 -9.67 -5.90
N LEU A 351 29.40 -9.35 -6.74
CA LEU A 351 29.57 -8.36 -7.80
C LEU A 351 29.41 -6.95 -7.25
N ASP A 352 30.37 -6.07 -7.52
CA ASP A 352 30.23 -4.64 -7.20
C ASP A 352 29.13 -4.01 -8.07
N LEU A 353 28.13 -3.40 -7.41
CA LEU A 353 26.97 -2.85 -8.11
C LEU A 353 27.37 -1.71 -9.05
N LYS A 354 28.28 -0.82 -8.65
CA LYS A 354 28.67 0.32 -9.51
C LYS A 354 29.33 -0.13 -10.80
N SER A 355 30.26 -1.08 -10.69
CA SER A 355 30.92 -1.70 -11.85
C SER A 355 29.91 -2.40 -12.74
N THR A 356 28.93 -3.09 -12.14
CA THR A 356 27.84 -3.74 -12.88
C THR A 356 26.98 -2.73 -13.64
N LEU A 357 26.59 -1.63 -13.00
CA LEU A 357 25.80 -0.55 -13.63
C LEU A 357 26.59 0.14 -14.76
N GLN A 358 27.91 0.26 -14.63
CA GLN A 358 28.77 0.78 -15.69
C GLN A 358 28.76 -0.15 -16.92
N LEU A 359 28.91 -1.47 -16.73
CA LEU A 359 28.82 -2.44 -17.82
C LEU A 359 27.44 -2.42 -18.52
N ILE A 360 26.37 -2.22 -17.74
CA ILE A 360 25.02 -2.03 -18.29
C ILE A 360 24.95 -0.78 -19.17
N ASN A 361 25.50 0.35 -18.72
CA ASN A 361 25.55 1.59 -19.50
C ASN A 361 26.36 1.45 -20.79
N GLU A 362 27.44 0.66 -20.76
CA GLU A 362 28.32 0.40 -21.90
C GLU A 362 27.77 -0.68 -22.85
N LYS A 363 26.64 -1.31 -22.48
CA LYS A 363 26.03 -2.44 -23.20
C LYS A 363 27.01 -3.60 -23.40
N ASP A 364 27.84 -3.84 -22.39
CA ASP A 364 28.84 -4.90 -22.44
C ASP A 364 28.16 -6.28 -22.56
N SER A 365 28.61 -7.08 -23.54
CA SER A 365 27.99 -8.37 -23.87
C SER A 365 28.10 -9.44 -22.76
N SER A 366 28.96 -9.24 -21.76
CA SER A 366 29.07 -10.13 -20.59
C SER A 366 27.91 -9.96 -19.61
N VAL A 367 27.24 -8.80 -19.63
CA VAL A 367 26.12 -8.47 -18.74
C VAL A 367 24.83 -8.22 -19.51
N VAL A 368 24.89 -7.47 -20.61
CA VAL A 368 23.73 -7.10 -21.42
C VAL A 368 23.61 -8.04 -22.61
N TYR A 369 22.42 -8.60 -22.80
CA TYR A 369 22.08 -9.39 -23.96
C TYR A 369 20.87 -8.80 -24.67
N LYS A 370 20.86 -8.93 -26.00
CA LYS A 370 19.74 -8.52 -26.84
C LYS A 370 18.81 -9.71 -27.05
N ALA A 371 17.64 -9.65 -26.41
CA ALA A 371 16.46 -10.39 -26.85
C ALA A 371 15.67 -9.48 -27.83
N ALA A 372 14.34 -9.60 -27.89
CA ALA A 372 13.50 -8.57 -28.52
C ALA A 372 13.68 -7.17 -27.87
N LYS A 373 14.18 -7.12 -26.61
CA LYS A 373 14.55 -5.94 -25.82
C LYS A 373 15.92 -6.15 -25.17
N GLU A 374 16.60 -5.07 -24.76
CA GLU A 374 17.87 -5.16 -24.01
C GLU A 374 17.57 -5.53 -22.54
N ASN A 375 18.09 -6.68 -22.10
CA ASN A 375 18.00 -7.14 -20.70
C ASN A 375 19.41 -7.46 -20.17
N ALA A 376 19.54 -7.51 -18.85
CA ALA A 376 20.81 -7.85 -18.21
C ALA A 376 20.75 -9.23 -17.54
N LYS A 377 21.89 -9.90 -17.49
CA LYS A 377 22.12 -11.14 -16.76
C LYS A 377 23.41 -11.02 -15.96
N LEU A 378 23.34 -11.37 -14.69
CA LEU A 378 24.51 -11.44 -13.79
C LEU A 378 24.88 -12.90 -13.54
N SER A 379 26.16 -13.14 -13.30
CA SER A 379 26.69 -14.49 -13.03
C SER A 379 26.31 -15.04 -11.66
N THR A 380 25.89 -14.18 -10.72
CA THR A 380 25.62 -14.50 -9.33
C THR A 380 24.41 -13.72 -8.81
N ASN A 381 23.84 -14.19 -7.70
CA ASN A 381 22.80 -13.54 -6.91
C ASN A 381 23.37 -12.73 -5.73
N LYS A 382 24.71 -12.58 -5.66
CA LYS A 382 25.43 -11.85 -4.61
C LYS A 382 25.90 -10.49 -5.13
N ILE A 383 25.41 -9.40 -4.55
CA ILE A 383 25.72 -8.01 -4.95
C ILE A 383 26.34 -7.25 -3.77
N ALA A 384 27.40 -6.49 -4.04
CA ALA A 384 28.08 -5.63 -3.08
C ALA A 384 27.85 -4.15 -3.40
N ILE A 385 27.59 -3.34 -2.36
CA ILE A 385 27.55 -1.89 -2.44
C ILE A 385 28.60 -1.32 -1.49
N ALA A 386 29.67 -0.76 -2.04
CA ALA A 386 30.76 -0.17 -1.26
C ALA A 386 30.34 1.14 -0.57
N ASN A 387 30.55 1.22 0.74
CA ASN A 387 30.26 2.38 1.60
C ASN A 387 31.47 2.72 2.50
N ASN A 388 32.30 3.68 2.08
CA ASN A 388 33.53 4.07 2.76
C ASN A 388 34.44 2.86 3.08
N GLN A 389 34.66 2.55 4.36
CA GLN A 389 35.49 1.45 4.82
C GLN A 389 34.75 0.09 4.83
N ASP A 390 33.43 0.08 4.58
CA ASP A 390 32.58 -1.10 4.70
C ASP A 390 31.73 -1.33 3.46
N THR A 391 31.03 -2.45 3.40
CA THR A 391 30.30 -2.88 2.19
C THR A 391 29.02 -3.59 2.58
N LEU A 392 27.91 -3.18 1.95
CA LEU A 392 26.65 -3.92 2.04
C LEU A 392 26.76 -5.12 1.12
N LYS A 393 26.77 -6.31 1.70
CA LYS A 393 26.80 -7.61 1.01
C LYS A 393 25.38 -8.17 0.96
N LEU A 394 24.77 -8.09 -0.22
CA LEU A 394 23.38 -8.48 -0.49
C LEU A 394 23.36 -9.85 -1.15
N THR A 395 22.51 -10.76 -0.66
CA THR A 395 22.28 -12.07 -1.28
C THR A 395 20.80 -12.23 -1.62
N TYR A 396 20.50 -12.35 -2.90
CA TYR A 396 19.15 -12.49 -3.39
C TYR A 396 18.63 -13.93 -3.25
N LYS A 397 17.40 -14.08 -2.76
CA LYS A 397 16.70 -15.37 -2.74
C LYS A 397 16.00 -15.67 -4.07
N THR A 398 15.64 -14.63 -4.80
CA THR A 398 15.05 -14.71 -6.15
C THR A 398 16.16 -14.80 -7.20
N ASN A 399 15.80 -15.29 -8.40
CA ASN A 399 16.71 -15.36 -9.54
C ASN A 399 16.58 -14.13 -10.46
N TYR A 400 16.00 -13.03 -9.97
CA TYR A 400 15.85 -11.81 -10.74
C TYR A 400 15.76 -10.57 -9.84
N ILE A 401 16.08 -9.41 -10.41
CA ILE A 401 15.87 -8.07 -9.86
C ILE A 401 15.00 -7.30 -10.85
N VAL A 402 13.91 -6.71 -10.39
CA VAL A 402 13.05 -5.87 -11.24
C VAL A 402 13.60 -4.44 -11.34
N LYS A 403 13.25 -3.73 -12.40
CA LYS A 403 13.70 -2.35 -12.67
C LYS A 403 13.61 -1.41 -11.47
N GLY A 404 12.46 -1.32 -10.81
CA GLY A 404 12.26 -0.43 -9.67
C GLY A 404 13.20 -0.75 -8.51
N GLU A 405 13.46 -2.02 -8.23
CA GLU A 405 14.41 -2.44 -7.20
C GLU A 405 15.86 -2.11 -7.58
N LEU A 406 16.24 -2.36 -8.84
CA LEU A 406 17.56 -1.98 -9.36
C LEU A 406 17.81 -0.48 -9.21
N LEU A 407 16.82 0.35 -9.55
CA LEU A 407 16.91 1.81 -9.43
C LEU A 407 17.01 2.25 -7.97
N ALA A 408 16.31 1.59 -7.04
CA ALA A 408 16.49 1.84 -5.61
C ALA A 408 17.91 1.50 -5.15
N LEU A 409 18.47 0.37 -5.59
CA LEU A 409 19.84 -0.01 -5.28
C LEU A 409 20.88 0.95 -5.90
N ASP A 410 20.64 1.44 -7.12
CA ASP A 410 21.49 2.47 -7.73
C ASP A 410 21.47 3.75 -6.89
N ILE A 411 20.30 4.23 -6.47
CA ILE A 411 20.19 5.39 -5.57
C ILE A 411 21.03 5.16 -4.32
N ILE A 412 20.94 3.99 -3.67
CA ILE A 412 21.78 3.68 -2.51
C ILE A 412 23.26 3.77 -2.88
N ALA A 413 23.71 3.02 -3.89
CA ALA A 413 25.13 2.97 -4.26
C ALA A 413 25.70 4.33 -4.67
N SER A 414 24.92 5.14 -5.36
CA SER A 414 25.31 6.43 -5.90
C SER A 414 25.33 7.55 -4.83
N ASN A 415 24.60 7.39 -3.73
CA ASN A 415 24.42 8.46 -2.74
C ASN A 415 24.98 8.14 -1.34
N ILE A 416 24.99 6.88 -0.89
CA ILE A 416 25.24 6.48 0.52
C ILE A 416 26.54 7.03 1.13
N LYS A 417 27.57 7.33 0.31
CA LYS A 417 28.84 7.92 0.77
C LYS A 417 28.75 9.41 1.08
N THR A 418 27.85 10.14 0.42
CA THR A 418 27.77 11.62 0.49
C THR A 418 26.44 12.14 1.03
N ARG A 419 25.43 11.28 1.09
CA ARG A 419 24.06 11.63 1.45
C ARG A 419 23.47 10.49 2.28
N PRO A 420 22.96 10.75 3.50
CA PRO A 420 22.34 9.71 4.31
C PRO A 420 21.14 9.09 3.58
N VAL A 421 21.04 7.76 3.63
CA VAL A 421 19.95 7.03 2.97
C VAL A 421 19.17 6.26 4.02
N TYR A 422 17.86 6.49 4.02
CA TYR A 422 16.90 5.97 4.97
C TYR A 422 15.77 5.26 4.23
N CYS A 423 15.06 4.39 4.94
CA CYS A 423 13.80 3.82 4.49
C CYS A 423 12.80 3.72 5.63
N LYS A 424 11.51 3.64 5.27
CA LYS A 424 10.51 3.05 6.16
C LYS A 424 10.82 1.57 6.40
N PHE A 425 10.24 1.01 7.45
CA PHE A 425 10.47 -0.38 7.83
C PHE A 425 10.19 -1.35 6.67
N ASN A 426 11.16 -2.21 6.37
CA ASN A 426 11.06 -3.27 5.36
C ASN A 426 10.65 -2.82 3.94
N GLU A 427 10.90 -1.55 3.60
CA GLU A 427 10.63 -1.00 2.26
C GLU A 427 11.51 -1.66 1.19
N LEU A 428 12.76 -1.95 1.54
CA LEU A 428 13.73 -2.63 0.69
C LEU A 428 14.21 -3.89 1.41
N PRO A 429 13.49 -5.03 1.31
CA PRO A 429 13.79 -6.23 2.08
C PRO A 429 15.21 -6.77 1.88
N VAL A 430 15.81 -6.55 0.70
CA VAL A 430 17.17 -7.00 0.39
C VAL A 430 18.23 -6.35 1.30
N VAL A 431 17.97 -5.15 1.84
CA VAL A 431 18.89 -4.46 2.76
C VAL A 431 18.52 -4.61 4.24
N SER A 432 17.60 -5.51 4.60
CA SER A 432 17.09 -5.66 5.98
C SER A 432 18.21 -5.83 7.03
N ASN A 433 19.26 -6.58 6.69
CA ASN A 433 20.42 -6.83 7.56
C ASN A 433 21.34 -5.60 7.76
N TYR A 434 20.99 -4.46 7.15
CA TYR A 434 21.77 -3.22 7.18
C TYR A 434 20.93 -2.03 7.70
N LEU A 435 19.78 -2.31 8.33
CA LEU A 435 18.88 -1.29 8.86
C LEU A 435 19.24 -0.91 10.30
N GLU A 436 19.70 0.31 10.50
CA GLU A 436 19.90 0.92 11.82
C GLU A 436 18.68 1.77 12.19
N LYS A 437 18.00 1.46 13.30
CA LYS A 437 16.89 2.25 13.81
C LYS A 437 17.37 3.65 14.22
N SER A 438 16.68 4.69 13.76
CA SER A 438 17.03 6.08 14.03
C SER A 438 15.74 6.90 14.11
N GLY A 439 15.25 7.13 15.33
CA GLY A 439 13.90 7.64 15.54
C GLY A 439 12.85 6.64 15.03
N PHE A 440 11.95 7.10 14.16
CA PHE A 440 10.94 6.23 13.52
C PHE A 440 11.39 5.63 12.17
N ALA A 441 12.47 6.15 11.59
CA ALA A 441 13.03 5.69 10.32
C ALA A 441 14.20 4.69 10.51
N TYR A 442 14.63 4.08 9.41
CA TYR A 442 15.75 3.14 9.40
C TYR A 442 16.85 3.65 8.46
N LYS A 443 18.03 3.91 8.99
CA LYS A 443 19.21 4.28 8.21
C LYS A 443 19.80 3.03 7.58
N ILE A 444 20.11 3.08 6.30
CA ILE A 444 20.81 2.00 5.59
C ILE A 444 22.31 2.21 5.82
N THR A 445 22.96 1.29 6.54
CA THR A 445 24.39 1.38 6.88
C THR A 445 25.04 0.00 7.01
N ALA A 446 26.28 -0.12 6.55
CA ALA A 446 27.10 -1.32 6.78
C ALA A 446 27.62 -1.40 8.22
N ASN A 447 27.64 -0.27 8.93
CA ASN A 447 28.14 -0.14 10.30
C ASN A 447 27.04 0.40 11.22
N PRO A 448 26.06 -0.43 11.58
CA PRO A 448 25.06 -0.02 12.54
C PRO A 448 25.68 0.18 13.94
N LYS A 449 25.34 1.30 14.58
CA LYS A 449 25.56 1.58 16.00
C LYS A 449 24.76 0.59 16.84
N ASN A 450 25.27 0.29 18.04
CA ASN A 450 24.59 -0.54 19.04
C ASN A 450 23.94 -1.79 18.43
N LYS A 451 24.77 -2.65 17.82
CA LYS A 451 24.31 -3.83 17.07
C LYS A 451 23.28 -4.64 17.85
N ILE A 452 22.20 -5.01 17.17
CA ILE A 452 21.16 -5.89 17.69
C ILE A 452 21.44 -7.28 17.13
N GLU A 453 21.76 -8.21 18.03
CA GLU A 453 22.09 -9.59 17.67
C GLU A 453 20.81 -10.40 17.46
N ASN A 454 20.85 -11.35 16.52
CA ASN A 454 19.78 -12.30 16.22
C ASN A 454 18.45 -11.68 15.73
N ASP A 455 18.46 -10.41 15.31
CA ASP A 455 17.31 -9.77 14.67
C ASP A 455 17.46 -9.82 13.14
N LYS A 456 16.40 -10.27 12.45
CA LYS A 456 16.39 -10.45 10.98
C LYS A 456 16.04 -9.18 10.21
N TYR A 457 15.57 -8.15 10.90
CA TYR A 457 14.96 -6.96 10.32
C TYR A 457 15.65 -5.65 10.75
N VAL A 458 16.35 -5.65 11.90
CA VAL A 458 17.03 -4.47 12.44
C VAL A 458 18.46 -4.84 12.86
N ALA A 459 19.45 -4.23 12.24
CA ALA A 459 20.86 -4.53 12.47
C ALA A 459 21.47 -3.78 13.68
N GLY A 460 20.87 -2.66 14.08
CA GLY A 460 21.28 -1.88 15.24
C GLY A 460 20.41 -0.65 15.46
N ILE A 461 20.83 0.24 16.36
CA ILE A 461 20.08 1.41 16.77
C ILE A 461 20.99 2.61 17.09
N ASP A 462 20.68 3.77 16.53
CA ASP A 462 21.22 5.06 16.96
C ASP A 462 20.43 5.55 18.18
N THR A 463 20.91 5.23 19.38
CA THR A 463 20.20 5.46 20.64
C THR A 463 20.02 6.93 20.97
N ASP A 464 21.03 7.76 20.68
CA ASP A 464 21.00 9.18 20.99
C ASP A 464 19.95 9.88 20.12
N LYS A 465 19.98 9.60 18.83
CA LYS A 465 19.00 10.16 17.90
C LYS A 465 17.61 9.61 18.14
N THR A 466 17.48 8.32 18.41
CA THR A 466 16.18 7.70 18.67
C THR A 466 15.58 8.23 19.97
N TYR A 467 16.36 8.38 21.04
CA TYR A 467 15.89 9.00 22.29
C TYR A 467 15.45 10.44 22.06
N ALA A 468 16.25 11.26 21.36
CA ALA A 468 15.89 12.65 21.08
C ALA A 468 14.57 12.78 20.31
N VAL A 469 14.28 11.87 19.38
CA VAL A 469 13.03 11.90 18.62
C VAL A 469 11.84 11.38 19.42
N LEU A 470 12.01 10.32 20.22
CA LEU A 470 10.91 9.66 20.95
C LEU A 470 10.60 10.32 22.30
N VAL A 471 11.56 10.96 22.93
CA VAL A 471 11.41 11.51 24.29
C VAL A 471 11.43 13.03 24.26
N ASP A 472 12.43 13.64 23.61
CA ASP A 472 12.62 15.09 23.69
C ASP A 472 11.73 15.88 22.72
N ASN A 473 11.56 15.37 21.49
CA ASN A 473 10.95 16.11 20.38
C ASN A 473 9.64 15.49 19.86
N PHE A 474 9.14 14.43 20.50
CA PHE A 474 7.97 13.71 20.03
C PHE A 474 6.71 14.56 20.12
N GLN A 475 5.92 14.59 19.05
CA GLN A 475 4.62 15.26 19.01
C GLN A 475 3.51 14.24 18.75
N TYR A 476 2.40 14.37 19.45
CA TYR A 476 1.24 13.51 19.24
C TYR A 476 -0.06 14.22 19.62
N HIS A 477 -0.89 14.44 18.61
CA HIS A 477 -2.29 14.79 18.74
C HIS A 477 -3.14 13.55 18.49
N LYS A 478 -4.09 13.31 19.40
CA LYS A 478 -5.06 12.23 19.23
C LYS A 478 -5.85 12.46 17.94
N ASN A 479 -6.04 11.41 17.15
CA ASN A 479 -6.85 11.52 15.95
C ASN A 479 -8.31 11.81 16.31
N THR A 480 -8.87 12.87 15.73
CA THR A 480 -10.26 13.30 15.96
C THR A 480 -11.20 12.86 14.84
N LYS A 481 -10.69 12.24 13.77
CA LYS A 481 -11.47 11.72 12.63
C LYS A 481 -11.39 10.19 12.57
N ASN A 482 -12.50 9.53 12.21
CA ASN A 482 -12.62 8.07 12.11
C ASN A 482 -11.76 7.47 10.98
N SER A 483 -10.46 7.30 11.19
CA SER A 483 -9.56 6.58 10.26
C SER A 483 -8.78 5.47 10.97
N SER A 484 -9.48 4.44 11.45
CA SER A 484 -8.94 3.46 12.40
C SER A 484 -7.76 2.64 11.89
N LYS A 485 -7.74 2.23 10.61
CA LYS A 485 -6.69 1.32 10.09
C LYS A 485 -5.33 1.99 9.88
N THR A 486 -5.32 3.19 9.27
CA THR A 486 -4.06 3.93 9.05
C THR A 486 -3.48 4.40 10.37
N GLU A 487 -4.34 4.83 11.30
CA GLU A 487 -3.92 5.23 12.65
C GLU A 487 -3.25 4.08 13.41
N LEU A 488 -3.85 2.87 13.39
CA LEU A 488 -3.26 1.72 14.07
C LEU A 488 -1.88 1.35 13.50
N SER A 489 -1.70 1.39 12.18
CA SER A 489 -0.40 1.12 11.55
C SER A 489 0.67 2.13 11.99
N VAL A 490 0.33 3.42 12.08
CA VAL A 490 1.21 4.46 12.60
C VAL A 490 1.56 4.20 14.06
N LEU A 491 0.57 3.89 14.90
CA LEU A 491 0.77 3.61 16.32
C LEU A 491 1.64 2.36 16.56
N ILE A 492 1.45 1.30 15.77
CA ILE A 492 2.32 0.11 15.77
C ILE A 492 3.77 0.50 15.47
N SER A 493 3.98 1.34 14.46
CA SER A 493 5.31 1.82 14.10
C SER A 493 5.96 2.63 15.23
N TYR A 494 5.19 3.44 15.94
CA TYR A 494 5.66 4.15 17.13
C TYR A 494 6.02 3.18 18.24
N ALA A 495 5.09 2.31 18.65
CA ALA A 495 5.31 1.32 19.71
C ALA A 495 6.57 0.47 19.47
N SER A 496 6.77 -0.02 18.25
CA SER A 496 7.98 -0.78 17.87
C SER A 496 9.28 0.02 18.09
N SER A 497 9.24 1.33 17.87
CA SER A 497 10.41 2.21 18.06
C SER A 497 10.73 2.41 19.54
N TYR A 498 9.71 2.63 20.37
CA TYR A 498 9.85 2.70 21.83
C TYR A 498 10.35 1.38 22.38
N GLU A 499 9.75 0.26 21.99
CA GLU A 499 10.15 -1.08 22.45
C GLU A 499 11.62 -1.38 22.11
N THR A 500 12.05 -1.07 20.89
CA THR A 500 13.46 -1.27 20.48
C THR A 500 14.41 -0.49 21.39
N LEU A 501 14.08 0.77 21.71
CA LEU A 501 14.89 1.62 22.58
C LEU A 501 14.88 1.15 24.04
N ILE A 502 13.72 0.72 24.56
CA ILE A 502 13.57 0.12 25.90
C ILE A 502 14.41 -1.14 26.01
N ASN A 503 14.32 -2.04 25.03
CA ASN A 503 15.10 -3.28 24.98
C ASN A 503 16.61 -3.00 24.99
N HIS A 504 17.05 -1.99 24.24
CA HIS A 504 18.45 -1.57 24.26
C HIS A 504 18.88 -1.08 25.66
N TYR A 505 18.18 -0.10 26.24
CA TYR A 505 18.58 0.46 27.54
C TYR A 505 18.52 -0.57 28.66
N LYS A 506 17.54 -1.49 28.63
CA LYS A 506 17.52 -2.64 29.53
C LYS A 506 18.77 -3.51 29.35
N LYS A 507 19.15 -3.85 28.11
CA LYS A 507 20.32 -4.71 27.81
C LYS A 507 21.62 -4.09 28.32
N VAL A 508 21.81 -2.78 28.18
CA VAL A 508 23.04 -2.09 28.65
C VAL A 508 22.99 -1.65 30.12
N GLY A 509 21.87 -1.89 30.81
CA GLY A 509 21.70 -1.57 32.23
C GLY A 509 21.41 -0.09 32.54
N ASP A 510 21.04 0.72 31.55
CA ASP A 510 20.64 2.12 31.76
C ASP A 510 19.17 2.19 32.22
N ILE A 511 18.96 1.84 33.49
CA ILE A 511 17.62 1.80 34.11
C ILE A 511 16.94 3.17 34.05
N LYS A 512 17.70 4.26 34.21
CA LYS A 512 17.15 5.62 34.21
C LYS A 512 16.52 5.93 32.85
N LYS A 513 17.27 5.77 31.77
CA LYS A 513 16.73 6.01 30.42
C LYS A 513 15.62 5.04 30.06
N CYS A 514 15.71 3.78 30.51
CA CYS A 514 14.63 2.81 30.29
C CYS A 514 13.30 3.29 30.88
N LYS A 515 13.31 3.82 32.12
CA LYS A 515 12.13 4.41 32.78
C LYS A 515 11.62 5.65 32.05
N GLU A 516 12.50 6.55 31.62
CA GLU A 516 12.12 7.75 30.87
C GLU A 516 11.41 7.40 29.55
N VAL A 517 11.90 6.39 28.82
CA VAL A 517 11.28 5.93 27.57
C VAL A 517 9.94 5.22 27.83
N LEU A 518 9.84 4.42 28.90
CA LEU A 518 8.58 3.81 29.34
C LEU A 518 7.54 4.87 29.73
N ASP A 519 7.91 5.86 30.55
CA ASP A 519 7.04 6.99 30.93
C ASP A 519 6.60 7.76 29.68
N ALA A 520 7.51 8.04 28.74
CA ALA A 520 7.15 8.70 27.48
C ALA A 520 6.10 7.91 26.71
N PHE A 521 6.30 6.59 26.53
CA PHE A 521 5.36 5.70 25.85
C PHE A 521 4.00 5.65 26.55
N THR A 522 3.97 5.37 27.85
CA THR A 522 2.74 5.25 28.62
C THR A 522 2.00 6.56 28.74
N ASN A 523 2.65 7.72 28.57
CA ASN A 523 1.96 9.01 28.54
C ASN A 523 1.20 9.22 27.23
N PHE A 524 1.82 9.00 26.06
CA PHE A 524 1.17 9.32 24.77
C PHE A 524 0.25 8.21 24.25
N TYR A 525 0.63 6.93 24.40
CA TYR A 525 -0.06 5.86 23.69
C TYR A 525 -1.51 5.69 24.20
N PRO A 526 -2.52 5.57 23.31
CA PRO A 526 -3.91 5.38 23.74
C PRO A 526 -4.12 4.04 24.47
N LYS A 527 -4.54 4.11 25.73
CA LYS A 527 -4.69 2.95 26.61
C LYS A 527 -5.83 2.02 26.20
N ASP A 528 -6.81 2.56 25.48
CA ASP A 528 -7.95 1.86 24.92
C ASP A 528 -7.60 1.03 23.66
N LEU A 529 -6.36 1.16 23.16
CA LEU A 529 -5.80 0.42 22.02
C LEU A 529 -4.67 -0.55 22.44
N TYR A 530 -4.46 -0.79 23.74
CA TYR A 530 -3.40 -1.69 24.18
C TYR A 530 -3.63 -3.14 23.73
N ALA A 531 -4.89 -3.57 23.61
CA ALA A 531 -5.20 -4.90 23.07
C ALA A 531 -4.82 -5.07 21.59
N ASP A 532 -4.87 -4.00 20.79
CA ASP A 532 -4.52 -4.05 19.35
C ASP A 532 -3.02 -4.28 19.11
N ILE A 533 -2.19 -4.03 20.12
CA ILE A 533 -0.74 -4.25 20.10
C ILE A 533 -0.26 -5.07 21.30
N SER A 534 -1.10 -5.99 21.77
CA SER A 534 -0.93 -6.73 23.02
C SER A 534 0.46 -7.36 23.20
N PHE A 535 1.06 -7.96 22.16
CA PHE A 535 2.42 -8.52 22.23
C PHE A 535 3.46 -7.48 22.65
N MET A 536 3.43 -6.29 22.04
CA MET A 536 4.37 -5.21 22.34
C MET A 536 4.12 -4.66 23.75
N ILE A 537 2.85 -4.54 24.15
CA ILE A 537 2.50 -4.11 25.51
C ILE A 537 3.00 -5.11 26.56
N SER A 538 2.79 -6.41 26.35
CA SER A 538 3.28 -7.47 27.26
C SER A 538 4.81 -7.47 27.36
N SER A 539 5.50 -7.34 26.22
CA SER A 539 6.95 -7.23 26.16
C SER A 539 7.48 -5.99 26.90
N MET A 540 6.89 -4.81 26.68
CA MET A 540 7.26 -3.59 27.40
C MET A 540 6.93 -3.65 28.89
N ALA A 541 5.82 -4.28 29.28
CA ALA A 541 5.49 -4.52 30.69
C ALA A 541 6.54 -5.42 31.36
N LYS A 542 6.95 -6.51 30.71
CA LYS A 542 8.06 -7.36 31.17
C LYS A 542 9.35 -6.57 31.37
N ASN A 543 9.66 -5.68 30.44
CA ASN A 543 10.82 -4.80 30.55
C ASN A 543 10.70 -3.88 31.77
N ALA A 544 9.53 -3.29 32.01
CA ALA A 544 9.26 -2.44 33.16
C ALA A 544 9.43 -3.21 34.49
N TYR A 545 8.84 -4.39 34.63
CA TYR A 545 9.00 -5.21 35.84
C TYR A 545 10.44 -5.66 36.06
N ALA A 546 11.16 -6.05 35.00
CA ALA A 546 12.55 -6.47 35.09
C ALA A 546 13.46 -5.36 35.67
N ILE A 547 13.11 -4.08 35.48
CA ILE A 547 13.84 -2.93 36.03
C ILE A 547 13.20 -2.35 37.29
N LYS A 548 12.22 -3.05 37.89
CA LYS A 548 11.44 -2.61 39.06
C LYS A 548 10.71 -1.27 38.84
N ASP A 549 10.23 -1.04 37.62
CA ASP A 549 9.30 0.05 37.29
C ASP A 549 7.85 -0.43 37.36
N PHE A 550 7.40 -0.69 38.59
CA PHE A 550 6.05 -1.21 38.84
C PHE A 550 4.96 -0.26 38.36
N LYS A 551 5.18 1.06 38.43
CA LYS A 551 4.21 2.07 37.97
C LYS A 551 3.83 1.85 36.51
N ASN A 552 4.80 1.79 35.61
CA ASN A 552 4.53 1.60 34.18
C ASN A 552 4.12 0.16 33.86
N GLY A 553 4.71 -0.82 34.54
CA GLY A 553 4.34 -2.24 34.40
C GLY A 553 2.87 -2.50 34.75
N ASP A 554 2.42 -2.04 35.92
CA ASP A 554 1.04 -2.20 36.39
C ASP A 554 0.09 -1.45 35.45
N LEU A 555 0.37 -0.18 35.09
CA LEU A 555 -0.46 0.60 34.17
C LEU A 555 -0.69 -0.15 32.83
N MET A 556 0.37 -0.69 32.23
CA MET A 556 0.28 -1.42 30.97
C MET A 556 -0.58 -2.68 31.10
N VAL A 557 -0.30 -3.50 32.11
CA VAL A 557 -1.01 -4.77 32.29
C VAL A 557 -2.47 -4.55 32.68
N GLU A 558 -2.76 -3.60 33.57
CA GLU A 558 -4.12 -3.29 33.99
C GLU A 558 -4.99 -2.80 32.83
N ASN A 559 -4.50 -1.85 32.04
CA ASN A 559 -5.24 -1.35 30.87
C ASN A 559 -5.40 -2.45 29.80
N LEU A 560 -4.38 -3.30 29.59
CA LEU A 560 -4.50 -4.44 28.69
C LEU A 560 -5.58 -5.42 29.16
N ILE A 561 -5.61 -5.77 30.45
CA ILE A 561 -6.66 -6.62 31.03
C ILE A 561 -8.04 -5.97 30.86
N GLU A 562 -8.18 -4.68 31.19
CA GLU A 562 -9.45 -3.96 31.02
C GLU A 562 -9.93 -3.93 29.56
N ASN A 563 -9.00 -3.76 28.61
CA ASN A 563 -9.30 -3.81 27.18
C ASN A 563 -9.84 -5.19 26.79
N LEU A 564 -9.17 -6.26 27.21
CA LEU A 564 -9.57 -7.65 26.96
C LEU A 564 -10.93 -7.97 27.63
N GLU A 565 -11.16 -7.49 28.85
CA GLU A 565 -12.44 -7.62 29.55
C GLU A 565 -13.58 -6.83 28.88
N ARG A 566 -13.30 -5.65 28.32
CA ARG A 566 -14.27 -4.86 27.54
C ARG A 566 -14.63 -5.57 26.24
N ILE A 567 -13.63 -6.10 25.53
CA ILE A 567 -13.84 -6.95 24.34
C ILE A 567 -14.76 -8.12 24.74
N LYS A 568 -14.49 -8.79 25.86
CA LYS A 568 -15.35 -9.83 26.46
C LYS A 568 -16.77 -9.34 26.80
N ARG A 569 -16.96 -8.19 27.43
CA ARG A 569 -18.30 -7.68 27.83
C ARG A 569 -19.16 -7.30 26.63
N ASN A 570 -18.57 -6.65 25.63
CA ASN A 570 -19.25 -6.31 24.39
C ASN A 570 -19.75 -7.56 23.63
N ILE A 571 -19.11 -8.71 23.84
CA ILE A 571 -19.58 -10.01 23.35
C ILE A 571 -20.82 -10.48 24.13
N LYS A 572 -20.92 -10.19 25.44
CA LYS A 572 -21.97 -10.72 26.36
C LYS A 572 -23.25 -9.87 26.45
N GLU A 573 -23.19 -8.55 26.21
CA GLU A 573 -24.33 -7.63 26.33
C GLU A 573 -25.21 -7.49 25.05
N SER A 574 -24.95 -8.27 23.99
CA SER A 574 -25.74 -8.22 22.76
C SER A 574 -26.91 -9.22 22.74
N THR A 575 -27.89 -9.04 23.62
CA THR A 575 -29.26 -9.56 23.40
C THR A 575 -30.04 -8.54 22.56
N THR A 576 -30.12 -8.77 21.24
CA THR A 576 -31.24 -8.53 20.29
C THR A 576 -30.66 -8.42 18.86
N SER A 577 -31.30 -9.12 17.92
CA SER A 577 -30.83 -9.68 16.64
C SER A 577 -30.30 -8.74 15.52
N ALA A 578 -29.88 -7.52 15.79
CA ALA A 578 -29.27 -6.64 14.75
C ALA A 578 -27.83 -6.22 15.07
N ARG A 579 -27.44 -6.21 16.35
CA ARG A 579 -26.07 -5.87 16.79
C ARG A 579 -25.12 -7.06 16.73
N THR A 580 -25.60 -8.28 17.00
CA THR A 580 -24.81 -9.52 16.87
C THR A 580 -24.37 -9.77 15.43
N ALA A 581 -25.19 -9.41 14.44
CA ALA A 581 -24.81 -9.49 13.02
C ALA A 581 -23.72 -8.46 12.65
N THR A 582 -23.79 -7.25 13.25
CA THR A 582 -22.81 -6.18 13.03
C THR A 582 -21.49 -6.47 13.75
N LEU A 583 -21.54 -7.04 14.97
CA LEU A 583 -20.38 -7.49 15.73
C LEU A 583 -19.71 -8.70 15.05
N LYS A 584 -20.51 -9.65 14.54
CA LYS A 584 -19.99 -10.75 13.72
C LYS A 584 -19.32 -10.23 12.44
N LYS A 585 -19.86 -9.19 11.81
CA LYS A 585 -19.30 -8.57 10.62
C LYS A 585 -18.00 -7.80 10.90
N LEU A 586 -17.91 -7.16 12.08
CA LEU A 586 -16.72 -6.44 12.54
C LEU A 586 -15.58 -7.37 12.97
N ILE A 587 -15.92 -8.55 13.51
CA ILE A 587 -14.94 -9.54 14.01
C ILE A 587 -14.59 -10.59 12.93
N PHE A 588 -15.55 -11.05 12.12
CA PHE A 588 -15.41 -12.22 11.23
C PHE A 588 -15.47 -11.91 9.71
N GLY A 589 -15.68 -10.66 9.30
CA GLY A 589 -15.81 -10.31 7.88
C GLY A 589 -17.08 -10.86 7.19
N ASP A 590 -17.24 -10.61 5.89
CA ASP A 590 -18.51 -10.71 5.14
C ASP A 590 -18.95 -12.12 4.68
N GLU A 591 -18.32 -13.22 5.11
CA GLU A 591 -18.68 -14.58 4.68
C GLU A 591 -18.97 -15.53 5.88
N VAL A 592 -20.24 -15.63 6.24
CA VAL A 592 -21.01 -16.81 6.71
C VAL A 592 -20.28 -17.93 7.52
N ASN A 593 -20.74 -18.11 8.78
CA ASN A 593 -20.92 -19.38 9.53
C ASN A 593 -19.89 -20.04 10.48
N ASP A 594 -18.62 -19.67 10.60
CA ASP A 594 -17.70 -20.49 11.44
C ASP A 594 -17.27 -19.85 12.78
N LYS A 595 -16.92 -20.71 13.76
CA LYS A 595 -16.37 -20.42 15.10
C LYS A 595 -15.14 -19.48 15.00
N LEU A 596 -14.72 -18.88 16.12
CA LEU A 596 -13.37 -18.27 16.21
C LEU A 596 -12.36 -19.28 15.64
N SER A 597 -11.49 -18.81 14.76
CA SER A 597 -10.46 -19.68 14.24
C SER A 597 -9.59 -20.17 15.41
N GLU A 598 -9.14 -21.41 15.34
CA GLU A 598 -8.17 -21.97 16.31
C GLU A 598 -6.99 -21.00 16.52
N ASN A 599 -6.59 -20.28 15.46
CA ASN A 599 -5.55 -19.26 15.47
C ASN A 599 -5.86 -18.06 16.39
N GLU A 600 -7.10 -17.59 16.46
CA GLU A 600 -7.48 -16.46 17.33
C GLU A 600 -7.53 -16.88 18.80
N LEU A 601 -8.00 -18.11 19.04
CA LEU A 601 -8.02 -18.73 20.36
C LEU A 601 -6.60 -19.00 20.87
N GLU A 602 -5.74 -19.53 20.01
CA GLU A 602 -4.31 -19.71 20.26
C GLU A 602 -3.62 -18.37 20.50
N PHE A 603 -3.95 -17.32 19.75
CA PHE A 603 -3.45 -15.96 19.96
C PHE A 603 -3.78 -15.44 21.36
N TYR A 604 -5.03 -15.53 21.82
CA TYR A 604 -5.38 -15.11 23.17
C TYR A 604 -4.72 -15.98 24.25
N SER A 605 -4.66 -17.30 24.05
CA SER A 605 -3.98 -18.23 24.96
C SER A 605 -2.49 -17.91 25.10
N TYR A 606 -1.84 -17.58 23.99
CA TYR A 606 -0.45 -17.15 23.98
C TYR A 606 -0.25 -15.85 24.75
N ILE A 607 -1.09 -14.82 24.52
CA ILE A 607 -0.98 -13.54 25.23
C ILE A 607 -1.13 -13.73 26.74
N ILE A 608 -2.09 -14.54 27.18
CA ILE A 608 -2.30 -14.84 28.60
C ILE A 608 -1.08 -15.55 29.17
N THR A 609 -0.58 -16.58 28.48
CA THR A 609 0.63 -17.31 28.90
C THR A 609 1.81 -16.36 29.03
N ASP A 610 1.96 -15.44 28.07
CA ASP A 610 3.04 -14.47 28.05
C ASP A 610 2.97 -13.50 29.25
N ILE A 611 1.76 -13.04 29.61
CA ILE A 611 1.53 -12.17 30.78
C ILE A 611 1.63 -12.96 32.10
N SER A 612 1.18 -14.22 32.16
CA SER A 612 1.35 -15.10 33.32
C SER A 612 2.83 -15.33 33.66
N ASN A 613 3.73 -15.32 32.68
CA ASN A 613 5.17 -15.41 32.94
C ASN A 613 5.78 -14.17 33.65
N ILE A 614 4.99 -13.13 33.95
CA ILE A 614 5.40 -11.92 34.71
C ILE A 614 5.31 -12.16 36.24
N GLU A 615 4.91 -13.36 36.67
CA GLU A 615 4.34 -13.70 37.99
C GLU A 615 5.14 -13.38 39.27
N GLU A 616 6.43 -13.04 39.24
CA GLU A 616 7.25 -13.14 40.46
C GLU A 616 7.26 -11.92 41.40
N VAL A 617 6.50 -10.85 41.15
CA VAL A 617 6.69 -9.59 41.93
C VAL A 617 5.43 -8.91 42.51
N ASN A 618 4.20 -9.17 42.03
CA ASN A 618 2.97 -8.49 42.50
C ASN A 618 1.78 -9.46 42.69
N THR A 619 1.41 -9.73 43.94
CA THR A 619 0.36 -10.70 44.32
C THR A 619 -1.06 -10.32 43.86
N ASN A 620 -1.39 -9.03 43.76
CA ASN A 620 -2.68 -8.59 43.24
C ASN A 620 -2.79 -8.90 41.74
N LEU A 621 -1.70 -8.66 41.01
CA LEU A 621 -1.61 -8.98 39.60
C LEU A 621 -1.75 -10.49 39.35
N THR A 622 -1.03 -11.32 40.11
CA THR A 622 -1.11 -12.79 40.03
C THR A 622 -2.56 -13.29 40.14
N SER A 623 -3.34 -12.75 41.08
CA SER A 623 -4.75 -13.16 41.27
C SER A 623 -5.63 -12.81 40.06
N ARG A 624 -5.45 -11.63 39.47
CA ARG A 624 -6.22 -11.19 38.29
C ARG A 624 -5.86 -12.00 37.04
N LEU A 625 -4.58 -12.29 36.82
CA LEU A 625 -4.11 -13.11 35.70
C LEU A 625 -4.64 -14.55 35.81
N HIS A 626 -4.60 -15.13 37.00
CA HIS A 626 -5.14 -16.47 37.25
C HIS A 626 -6.65 -16.53 36.95
N THR A 627 -7.40 -15.50 37.35
CA THR A 627 -8.84 -15.40 37.08
C THR A 627 -9.14 -15.30 35.58
N LEU A 628 -8.38 -14.49 34.84
CA LEU A 628 -8.55 -14.32 33.40
C LEU A 628 -8.21 -15.62 32.62
N LYS A 629 -7.13 -16.30 33.03
CA LYS A 629 -6.69 -17.57 32.45
C LYS A 629 -7.74 -18.68 32.62
N ASN A 630 -8.17 -18.94 33.86
CA ASN A 630 -9.15 -19.98 34.15
C ASN A 630 -10.45 -19.76 33.36
N TYR A 631 -10.87 -18.50 33.20
CA TYR A 631 -12.06 -18.15 32.43
C TYR A 631 -11.88 -18.41 30.92
N LEU A 632 -10.73 -18.10 30.34
CA LEU A 632 -10.48 -18.30 28.92
C LEU A 632 -10.30 -19.80 28.59
N GLU A 633 -9.66 -20.56 29.47
CA GLU A 633 -9.60 -22.02 29.40
C GLU A 633 -11.01 -22.66 29.50
N GLU A 634 -11.88 -22.13 30.36
CA GLU A 634 -13.29 -22.56 30.45
C GLU A 634 -14.06 -22.25 29.16
N GLN A 635 -13.85 -21.11 28.52
CA GLN A 635 -14.50 -20.80 27.25
C GLN A 635 -13.96 -21.65 26.09
N LEU A 636 -12.65 -21.92 26.07
CA LEU A 636 -12.02 -22.80 25.09
C LEU A 636 -12.54 -24.24 25.18
N SER A 637 -12.74 -24.75 26.39
CA SER A 637 -13.29 -26.10 26.63
C SER A 637 -14.78 -26.25 26.26
N GLN A 638 -15.48 -25.15 25.95
CA GLN A 638 -16.88 -25.18 25.47
C GLN A 638 -17.00 -25.21 23.93
N PHE A 639 -15.89 -25.13 23.20
CA PHE A 639 -15.82 -25.26 21.74
C PHE A 639 -15.35 -26.65 21.32
#